data_AF-A0A3G2S3D3-F1
#
_entry.id   AF-A0A3G2S3D3-F1
#
_cell.length_a   1.000
_cell.length_b   1.000
_cell.length_c   1.000
_cell.angle_alpha   90.00
_cell.angle_beta   90.00
_cell.angle_gamma   90.00
#
_symmetry.space_group_name_H-M   'P 1'
#
loop_
_entity.id
_entity.type
_entity.pdbx_description
1 polymer ?
#
loop_
_entity_poly.entity_id
_entity_poly.type
_entity_poly.pdbx_seq_one_letter_code
_entity_poly.pdbx_strand_id
1 'polypeptide(L)'
;MADVASASHASGMMPHIPVGEPIPPNVSHAVSVSLPKWQDIVDYEEGRLTNTMQTGYPRFFIHHSIQKLSRILLDKFAKPNEDCILFVTPQHASQCRDFMHAMHQRQHPGMPPIPIRIVRFSMLAHPTQDDHKVSMPNPDDTAIRLYIVLFDREHFPLAKQFWQHTGLGISSRVADHCMRIIAHNASLLTPAGSQHEPRHHASLTQGVTTRGGGFGRRRYQSSRSLDALYSEPSPPSSSSNAVDTKDDEEGLTHEHSVFIEERFGRNLPFALAKDAKVALRRRIAGTLLGALEDEPEERSVSARKVSGVSEHDVFLFPSGMSSIYHAHQTLMLLQYMTQKGEPVTKEACEHALRTMPDPSFVGRHLPVGKSVCFGFPYTDTLKVLQKWGPGCHFFGRGTDDDLTALEQLLESQPPHEPKIHALFCEFPSNPLLRSADLPRIRRLADKYDFCVVIDETVGNFVNVEVLPYADLVVSSLTKVFSGDCNVMSGSLVLNPQSKHADALRAVLSANYLDIFWMEDAIFLERNSRDFVARIARIDKNAEAVADYMYAQSRAGGQADSVLMCAYYPKYVTREHYETCRRHEPYDDRVGSARQGGFGGLLSVEFVTQAAARAFYDALECAKGPSLGTNCTLACPYTLLAHYAELDWAAEMDVSDKLVRVSIGLEDTDALLRAFSAALAAAAAAAAQA
;
A
#
# COMPACT_ATOMS: atom_id res chain seq x y z
N MET A 1 13.83 23.73 -15.63
CA MET A 1 13.97 23.14 -14.28
C MET A 1 14.31 21.66 -14.46
N ALA A 2 15.59 21.33 -14.63
CA ALA A 2 16.00 20.00 -15.12
C ALA A 2 17.10 19.31 -14.27
N ASP A 3 17.46 19.88 -13.12
CA ASP A 3 18.73 19.56 -12.42
C ASP A 3 18.57 19.23 -10.93
N VAL A 4 17.45 18.58 -10.58
CA VAL A 4 17.20 18.05 -9.22
C VAL A 4 16.81 16.56 -9.25
N ALA A 5 16.42 16.03 -10.41
CA ALA A 5 16.17 14.60 -10.62
C ALA A 5 17.43 13.78 -10.92
N SER A 6 18.59 14.43 -11.09
CA SER A 6 19.87 13.82 -11.48
C SER A 6 20.73 13.34 -10.29
N ALA A 7 20.36 13.68 -9.05
CA ALA A 7 21.23 13.54 -7.88
C ALA A 7 21.14 12.18 -7.14
N SER A 8 20.28 11.24 -7.55
CA SER A 8 20.08 9.94 -6.86
C SER A 8 20.72 8.73 -7.57
N HIS A 9 21.67 8.93 -8.49
CA HIS A 9 22.52 7.86 -9.01
C HIS A 9 23.60 7.43 -8.00
N ALA A 10 23.17 6.90 -6.85
CA ALA A 10 24.04 6.10 -5.98
C ALA A 10 24.31 4.75 -6.68
N SER A 11 25.44 4.65 -7.38
CA SER A 11 25.84 3.45 -8.14
C SER A 11 26.36 2.30 -7.27
N GLY A 12 25.86 2.17 -6.04
CA GLY A 12 26.31 1.20 -5.04
C GLY A 12 25.12 0.60 -4.28
N MET A 13 25.37 -0.50 -3.56
CA MET A 13 24.36 -1.09 -2.68
C MET A 13 23.97 -0.10 -1.58
N MET A 14 22.70 -0.13 -1.14
CA MET A 14 22.27 0.72 -0.03
C MET A 14 23.10 0.45 1.24
N PRO A 15 23.44 1.49 2.03
CA PRO A 15 24.13 1.32 3.30
C PRO A 15 23.27 0.55 4.31
N HIS A 16 23.91 -0.02 5.33
CA HIS A 16 23.22 -0.73 6.41
C HIS A 16 22.24 0.20 7.15
N ILE A 17 20.95 -0.10 7.06
CA ILE A 17 19.87 0.65 7.74
C ILE A 17 19.63 0.03 9.12
N PRO A 18 19.78 0.77 10.24
CA PRO A 18 19.50 0.28 11.60
C PRO A 18 18.08 -0.29 11.77
N VAL A 19 17.94 -1.27 12.67
CA VAL A 19 16.65 -1.90 12.96
C VAL A 19 15.60 -0.87 13.41
N GLY A 20 14.39 -0.97 12.85
CA GLY A 20 13.27 -0.06 13.17
C GLY A 20 13.26 1.26 12.40
N GLU A 21 14.29 1.59 11.63
CA GLU A 21 14.34 2.80 10.78
C GLU A 21 13.53 2.65 9.47
N PRO A 22 13.04 3.76 8.89
CA PRO A 22 12.31 3.75 7.62
C PRO A 22 13.18 3.27 6.45
N ILE A 23 12.51 2.70 5.44
CA ILE A 23 13.12 2.35 4.15
C ILE A 23 12.41 3.11 3.02
N PRO A 24 13.13 3.94 2.23
CA PRO A 24 14.49 4.41 2.47
C PRO A 24 14.64 5.23 3.78
N PRO A 25 15.86 5.40 4.31
CA PRO A 25 16.11 6.24 5.47
C PRO A 25 15.64 7.68 5.25
N ASN A 26 15.23 8.35 6.33
CA ASN A 26 14.76 9.74 6.34
C ASN A 26 13.54 10.07 5.45
N VAL A 27 12.87 9.08 4.88
CA VAL A 27 11.66 9.29 4.05
C VAL A 27 10.42 9.48 4.92
N SER A 28 9.75 10.62 4.75
CA SER A 28 8.46 10.88 5.39
C SER A 28 7.39 9.87 4.89
N HIS A 29 6.50 9.45 5.78
CA HIS A 29 5.43 8.50 5.46
C HIS A 29 5.90 7.15 4.87
N ALA A 30 7.15 6.74 5.13
CA ALA A 30 7.74 5.51 4.60
C ALA A 30 6.86 4.26 4.88
N VAL A 31 6.64 3.46 3.83
CA VAL A 31 5.77 2.28 3.82
C VAL A 31 6.52 0.98 4.10
N SER A 32 7.78 1.05 4.54
CA SER A 32 8.60 -0.09 4.92
C SER A 32 9.59 0.29 6.02
N VAL A 33 10.14 -0.72 6.70
CA VAL A 33 11.00 -0.60 7.89
C VAL A 33 12.14 -1.60 7.82
N SER A 34 13.30 -1.25 8.38
CA SER A 34 14.47 -2.11 8.42
C SER A 34 14.42 -3.17 9.52
N LEU A 35 14.67 -4.41 9.12
CA LEU A 35 14.82 -5.60 9.98
C LEU A 35 16.10 -6.34 9.51
N PRO A 36 17.30 -5.79 9.79
CA PRO A 36 18.53 -6.13 9.06
C PRO A 36 19.11 -7.54 9.31
N LYS A 37 18.65 -8.24 10.37
CA LYS A 37 19.04 -9.60 10.71
C LYS A 37 17.84 -10.51 10.87
N TRP A 38 18.05 -11.81 10.70
CA TRP A 38 17.04 -12.86 10.91
C TRP A 38 16.45 -12.79 12.32
N GLN A 39 17.26 -12.45 13.31
CA GLN A 39 16.81 -12.27 14.69
C GLN A 39 15.86 -11.07 14.83
N ASP A 40 16.03 -10.00 14.05
CA ASP A 40 15.15 -8.82 14.11
C ASP A 40 13.74 -9.17 13.60
N ILE A 41 13.62 -10.13 12.66
CA ILE A 41 12.33 -10.66 12.20
C ILE A 41 11.63 -11.43 13.32
N VAL A 42 12.36 -12.33 14.00
CA VAL A 42 11.85 -13.09 15.15
C VAL A 42 11.47 -12.16 16.30
N ASP A 43 12.29 -11.15 16.58
CA ASP A 43 12.04 -10.15 17.61
C ASP A 43 10.87 -9.20 17.26
N TYR A 44 10.61 -8.97 15.97
CA TYR A 44 9.44 -8.24 15.49
C TYR A 44 8.14 -9.03 15.72
N GLU A 45 8.10 -10.29 15.26
CA GLU A 45 6.91 -11.16 15.38
C GLU A 45 6.60 -11.53 16.84
N GLU A 46 7.62 -11.68 17.68
CA GLU A 46 7.47 -11.90 19.13
C GLU A 46 7.32 -10.58 19.94
N GLY A 47 7.12 -9.44 19.25
CA GLY A 47 6.76 -8.15 19.84
C GLY A 47 7.87 -7.41 20.60
N ARG A 48 9.10 -7.94 20.62
CA ARG A 48 10.26 -7.36 21.35
C ARG A 48 10.72 -6.02 20.79
N LEU A 49 10.52 -5.75 19.50
CA LEU A 49 10.98 -4.50 18.86
C LEU A 49 10.06 -3.29 19.07
N THR A 50 8.93 -3.41 19.79
CA THR A 50 7.88 -2.36 19.87
C THR A 50 8.39 -0.93 20.15
N ASN A 51 9.42 -0.77 21.00
CA ASN A 51 9.99 0.54 21.35
C ASN A 51 11.07 1.05 20.36
N THR A 52 11.54 0.19 19.46
CA THR A 52 12.61 0.48 18.48
C THR A 52 12.04 0.97 17.14
N MET A 53 10.78 0.63 16.84
CA MET A 53 10.14 0.90 15.55
C MET A 53 9.79 2.40 15.36
N GLN A 54 10.57 3.08 14.52
CA GLN A 54 10.26 4.45 14.07
C GLN A 54 9.13 4.47 13.02
N THR A 55 8.98 3.41 12.25
CA THR A 55 7.84 3.16 11.37
C THR A 55 7.58 1.66 11.26
N GLY A 56 6.66 1.25 10.40
CA GLY A 56 6.45 -0.15 10.03
C GLY A 56 5.67 -0.24 8.72
N TYR A 57 5.50 -1.46 8.21
CA TYR A 57 4.65 -1.64 7.03
C TYR A 57 3.20 -1.24 7.37
N PRO A 58 2.60 -0.29 6.63
CA PRO A 58 1.23 0.12 6.87
C PRO A 58 0.25 -1.06 6.79
N ARG A 59 -0.76 -1.07 7.65
CA ARG A 59 -1.69 -2.20 7.95
C ARG A 59 -1.16 -3.25 8.94
N PHE A 60 0.15 -3.36 9.16
CA PHE A 60 0.69 -4.11 10.31
C PHE A 60 1.06 -3.18 11.47
N PHE A 61 1.66 -2.03 11.13
CA PHE A 61 1.97 -0.93 12.04
C PHE A 61 1.08 0.29 11.76
N ILE A 62 0.51 0.89 12.81
CA ILE A 62 -0.25 2.15 12.69
C ILE A 62 0.76 3.29 12.78
N HIS A 63 0.90 4.08 11.70
CA HIS A 63 1.89 5.16 11.62
C HIS A 63 1.78 6.16 12.79
N HIS A 64 2.90 6.67 13.30
CA HIS A 64 2.93 7.56 14.47
C HIS A 64 2.07 8.82 14.31
N SER A 65 1.95 9.40 13.12
CA SER A 65 1.01 10.51 12.84
C SER A 65 -0.45 10.13 13.14
N ILE A 66 -0.86 8.91 12.77
CA ILE A 66 -2.20 8.39 13.04
C ILE A 66 -2.34 8.17 14.56
N GLN A 67 -1.35 7.57 15.23
CA GLN A 67 -1.37 7.38 16.69
C GLN A 67 -1.42 8.72 17.47
N LYS A 68 -0.74 9.77 16.99
CA LYS A 68 -0.79 11.12 17.56
C LYS A 68 -2.19 11.72 17.41
N LEU A 69 -2.78 11.65 16.21
CA LEU A 69 -4.14 12.13 15.96
C LEU A 69 -5.17 11.33 16.78
N SER A 70 -5.08 10.00 16.82
CA SER A 70 -5.96 9.15 17.64
C SER A 70 -5.93 9.58 19.10
N ARG A 71 -4.76 9.85 19.70
CA ARG A 71 -4.67 10.36 21.08
C ARG A 71 -5.40 11.69 21.28
N ILE A 72 -5.16 12.67 20.40
CA ILE A 72 -5.86 13.98 20.45
C ILE A 72 -7.39 13.80 20.37
N LEU A 73 -7.86 12.87 19.54
CA LEU A 73 -9.28 12.59 19.38
C LEU A 73 -9.86 11.77 20.55
N LEU A 74 -9.08 10.87 21.14
CA LEU A 74 -9.46 10.15 22.36
C LEU A 74 -9.60 11.12 23.53
N ASP A 75 -8.61 11.97 23.80
CA ASP A 75 -8.65 12.96 24.89
C ASP A 75 -9.87 13.89 24.81
N LYS A 76 -10.33 14.18 23.58
CA LYS A 76 -11.50 15.03 23.32
C LYS A 76 -12.84 14.29 23.38
N PHE A 77 -12.91 13.05 22.89
CA PHE A 77 -14.18 12.37 22.62
C PHE A 77 -14.39 11.06 23.40
N ALA A 78 -13.35 10.41 23.92
CA ALA A 78 -13.41 9.09 24.55
C ALA A 78 -14.05 9.11 25.95
N LYS A 79 -14.63 7.98 26.33
CA LYS A 79 -14.88 7.60 27.72
C LYS A 79 -13.63 6.93 28.30
N PRO A 80 -13.52 6.80 29.63
CA PRO A 80 -12.50 5.95 30.24
C PRO A 80 -12.51 4.53 29.64
N ASN A 81 -11.31 3.97 29.44
CA ASN A 81 -11.04 2.67 28.83
C ASN A 81 -11.40 2.47 27.34
N GLU A 82 -11.95 3.47 26.64
CA GLU A 82 -12.13 3.36 25.19
C GLU A 82 -10.80 3.53 24.42
N ASP A 83 -10.78 2.95 23.23
CA ASP A 83 -9.80 3.18 22.16
C ASP A 83 -10.56 3.50 20.85
N CYS A 84 -9.86 3.82 19.76
CA CYS A 84 -10.50 4.19 18.51
C CYS A 84 -9.78 3.76 17.23
N ILE A 85 -10.53 3.77 16.13
CA ILE A 85 -9.99 3.72 14.77
C ILE A 85 -10.69 4.75 13.87
N LEU A 86 -9.96 5.28 12.90
CA LEU A 86 -10.31 6.52 12.19
C LEU A 86 -10.62 6.25 10.70
N PHE A 87 -11.73 6.79 10.20
CA PHE A 87 -12.11 6.72 8.79
C PHE A 87 -12.52 8.09 8.23
N VAL A 88 -12.47 8.25 6.91
CA VAL A 88 -12.94 9.46 6.20
C VAL A 88 -14.41 9.39 5.73
N THR A 89 -15.08 8.24 5.87
CA THR A 89 -16.49 8.08 5.46
C THR A 89 -17.36 7.45 6.55
N PRO A 90 -18.68 7.77 6.61
CA PRO A 90 -19.59 7.13 7.54
C PRO A 90 -19.81 5.64 7.20
N GLN A 91 -19.70 5.28 5.91
CA GLN A 91 -19.87 3.91 5.43
C GLN A 91 -18.77 2.99 5.98
N HIS A 92 -17.49 3.35 5.84
CA HIS A 92 -16.38 2.52 6.33
C HIS A 92 -16.37 2.43 7.86
N ALA A 93 -16.74 3.52 8.55
CA ALA A 93 -16.92 3.50 10.00
C ALA A 93 -18.05 2.57 10.45
N SER A 94 -19.16 2.51 9.70
CA SER A 94 -20.28 1.61 9.97
C SER A 94 -19.90 0.15 9.68
N GLN A 95 -19.28 -0.12 8.53
CA GLN A 95 -18.75 -1.45 8.19
C GLN A 95 -17.75 -1.97 9.22
N CYS A 96 -16.89 -1.10 9.79
CA CYS A 96 -15.98 -1.48 10.88
C CYS A 96 -16.75 -1.92 12.13
N ARG A 97 -17.75 -1.12 12.55
CA ARG A 97 -18.65 -1.47 13.68
C ARG A 97 -19.36 -2.81 13.42
N ASP A 98 -19.94 -2.97 12.25
CA ASP A 98 -20.76 -4.13 11.90
C ASP A 98 -19.91 -5.41 11.81
N PHE A 99 -18.71 -5.31 11.24
CA PHE A 99 -17.69 -6.37 11.30
C PHE A 99 -17.30 -6.72 12.73
N MET A 100 -17.04 -5.73 13.60
CA MET A 100 -16.67 -5.98 15.00
C MET A 100 -17.78 -6.69 15.77
N HIS A 101 -19.04 -6.26 15.62
CA HIS A 101 -20.19 -6.96 16.21
C HIS A 101 -20.28 -8.41 15.70
N ALA A 102 -20.17 -8.62 14.38
CA ALA A 102 -20.30 -9.94 13.78
C ALA A 102 -19.14 -10.88 14.14
N MET A 103 -17.90 -10.39 14.23
CA MET A 103 -16.76 -11.20 14.70
C MET A 103 -16.91 -11.55 16.19
N HIS A 104 -17.31 -10.59 17.03
CA HIS A 104 -17.55 -10.87 18.45
C HIS A 104 -18.66 -11.90 18.64
N GLN A 105 -19.78 -11.80 17.92
CA GLN A 105 -20.86 -12.80 17.97
C GLN A 105 -20.44 -14.18 17.44
N ARG A 106 -19.53 -14.24 16.44
CA ARG A 106 -18.95 -15.51 15.96
C ARG A 106 -18.05 -16.17 17.03
N GLN A 107 -17.33 -15.37 17.83
CA GLN A 107 -16.44 -15.86 18.90
C GLN A 107 -17.20 -16.17 20.19
N HIS A 108 -18.26 -15.42 20.49
CA HIS A 108 -19.06 -15.52 21.71
C HIS A 108 -20.57 -15.55 21.37
N PRO A 109 -21.09 -16.68 20.87
CA PRO A 109 -22.50 -16.79 20.48
C PRO A 109 -23.45 -16.53 21.66
N GLY A 110 -24.49 -15.72 21.42
CA GLY A 110 -25.50 -15.37 22.43
C GLY A 110 -25.13 -14.23 23.38
N MET A 111 -23.89 -13.71 23.34
CA MET A 111 -23.52 -12.50 24.06
C MET A 111 -24.19 -11.25 23.44
N PRO A 112 -24.48 -10.21 24.24
CA PRO A 112 -25.01 -8.95 23.73
C PRO A 112 -24.00 -8.25 22.79
N PRO A 113 -24.44 -7.43 21.83
CA PRO A 113 -23.54 -6.65 20.99
C PRO A 113 -22.64 -5.73 21.83
N ILE A 114 -21.34 -5.79 21.58
CA ILE A 114 -20.33 -4.96 22.26
C ILE A 114 -20.61 -3.45 22.06
N PRO A 115 -20.46 -2.58 23.07
CA PRO A 115 -20.71 -1.15 22.90
C PRO A 115 -19.71 -0.51 21.92
N ILE A 116 -20.22 -0.05 20.77
CA ILE A 116 -19.46 0.69 19.77
C ILE A 116 -20.24 1.96 19.40
N ARG A 117 -19.56 3.09 19.29
CA ARG A 117 -20.15 4.38 18.91
C ARG A 117 -19.31 5.06 17.83
N ILE A 118 -19.96 5.80 16.93
CA ILE A 118 -19.31 6.51 15.83
C ILE A 118 -19.50 8.01 16.04
N VAL A 119 -18.40 8.74 16.23
CA VAL A 119 -18.41 10.21 16.34
C VAL A 119 -18.01 10.81 14.99
N ARG A 120 -18.89 11.62 14.39
CA ARG A 120 -18.56 12.47 13.24
C ARG A 120 -17.91 13.75 13.75
N PHE A 121 -16.63 13.96 13.44
CA PHE A 121 -15.91 15.20 13.70
C PHE A 121 -15.62 15.92 12.38
N SER A 122 -16.02 17.19 12.27
CA SER A 122 -15.78 18.02 11.07
C SER A 122 -14.83 19.14 11.42
N MET A 123 -13.76 19.29 10.64
CA MET A 123 -12.70 20.28 10.81
C MET A 123 -12.68 21.20 9.61
N LEU A 124 -12.88 22.50 9.84
CA LEU A 124 -12.80 23.51 8.78
C LEU A 124 -11.36 24.00 8.66
N ALA A 125 -10.78 23.89 7.47
CA ALA A 125 -9.58 24.64 7.14
C ALA A 125 -9.94 26.12 7.02
N HIS A 126 -9.15 27.02 7.62
CA HIS A 126 -9.44 28.45 7.54
C HIS A 126 -9.02 28.99 6.16
N PRO A 127 -9.91 29.64 5.38
CA PRO A 127 -9.68 29.96 3.97
C PRO A 127 -8.68 31.11 3.71
N THR A 128 -7.79 31.41 4.66
CA THR A 128 -6.81 32.51 4.58
C THR A 128 -5.37 32.02 4.77
N GLN A 129 -5.11 30.72 4.60
CA GLN A 129 -3.77 30.17 4.81
C GLN A 129 -2.87 30.22 3.55
N ASP A 130 -3.46 30.21 2.34
CA ASP A 130 -2.75 30.38 1.07
C ASP A 130 -3.60 31.21 0.08
N ASP A 131 -3.58 32.54 0.18
CA ASP A 131 -4.26 33.40 -0.79
C ASP A 131 -3.28 34.11 -1.71
N HIS A 132 -3.34 33.78 -3.00
CA HIS A 132 -3.52 34.80 -4.05
C HIS A 132 -4.43 34.25 -5.17
N LYS A 133 -5.74 34.40 -4.95
CA LYS A 133 -6.87 34.21 -5.87
C LYS A 133 -7.17 32.77 -6.31
N VAL A 134 -7.92 32.06 -5.47
CA VAL A 134 -8.80 30.96 -5.92
C VAL A 134 -10.25 31.33 -5.62
N SER A 135 -11.13 31.25 -6.63
CA SER A 135 -12.56 31.48 -6.45
C SER A 135 -13.19 30.33 -5.67
N MET A 136 -13.99 30.66 -4.66
CA MET A 136 -14.60 29.70 -3.72
C MET A 136 -15.32 28.52 -4.43
N PRO A 137 -14.88 27.27 -4.20
CA PRO A 137 -15.72 26.09 -4.39
C PRO A 137 -16.82 26.01 -3.32
N ASN A 138 -17.72 25.03 -3.48
CA ASN A 138 -18.88 24.79 -2.61
C ASN A 138 -18.46 24.68 -1.12
N PRO A 139 -19.15 25.28 -0.12
CA PRO A 139 -18.80 25.18 1.30
C PRO A 139 -18.70 23.76 1.92
N ASP A 140 -19.05 22.71 1.18
CA ASP A 140 -18.75 21.32 1.53
C ASP A 140 -17.27 20.92 1.31
N ASP A 141 -16.52 21.60 0.43
CA ASP A 141 -15.14 21.25 0.01
C ASP A 141 -14.05 21.60 1.04
N THR A 142 -14.30 22.54 1.96
CA THR A 142 -13.28 23.03 2.92
C THR A 142 -13.28 22.30 4.27
N ALA A 143 -14.14 21.29 4.43
CA ALA A 143 -14.38 20.61 5.69
C ALA A 143 -13.90 19.15 5.66
N ILE A 144 -12.75 18.85 6.29
CA ILE A 144 -12.31 17.47 6.49
C ILE A 144 -13.20 16.80 7.54
N ARG A 145 -13.74 15.63 7.19
CA ARG A 145 -14.68 14.87 8.02
C ARG A 145 -14.04 13.56 8.45
N LEU A 146 -13.86 13.39 9.75
CA LEU A 146 -13.43 12.14 10.36
C LEU A 146 -14.60 11.45 11.04
N TYR A 147 -14.62 10.13 10.92
CA TYR A 147 -15.54 9.23 11.59
C TYR A 147 -14.73 8.35 12.53
N ILE A 148 -14.89 8.64 13.82
CA ILE A 148 -14.11 8.05 14.91
C ILE A 148 -14.95 6.90 15.46
N VAL A 149 -14.55 5.66 15.19
CA VAL A 149 -15.21 4.47 15.76
C VAL A 149 -14.55 4.20 17.11
N LEU A 150 -15.35 4.31 18.18
CA LEU A 150 -14.91 4.20 19.58
C LEU A 150 -15.54 2.98 20.23
N PHE A 151 -14.73 2.23 20.96
CA PHE A 151 -15.04 0.92 21.55
C PHE A 151 -14.15 0.68 22.77
N ASP A 152 -14.51 -0.26 23.65
CA ASP A 152 -13.62 -0.65 24.76
C ASP A 152 -12.30 -1.24 24.21
N ARG A 153 -11.16 -0.81 24.77
CA ARG A 153 -9.80 -1.16 24.32
C ARG A 153 -9.57 -2.67 24.19
N GLU A 154 -10.23 -3.51 24.99
CA GLU A 154 -10.12 -4.98 24.86
C GLU A 154 -10.53 -5.49 23.46
N HIS A 155 -11.41 -4.76 22.75
CA HIS A 155 -11.91 -5.08 21.41
C HIS A 155 -11.04 -4.53 20.28
N PHE A 156 -9.94 -3.83 20.58
CA PHE A 156 -8.99 -3.32 19.58
C PHE A 156 -8.51 -4.37 18.57
N PRO A 157 -8.26 -5.66 18.92
CA PRO A 157 -7.91 -6.68 17.94
C PRO A 157 -8.94 -6.88 16.82
N LEU A 158 -10.24 -6.67 17.09
CA LEU A 158 -11.30 -6.77 16.07
C LEU A 158 -11.28 -5.55 15.13
N ALA A 159 -11.11 -4.35 15.68
CA ALA A 159 -10.96 -3.13 14.89
C ALA A 159 -9.70 -3.17 14.01
N LYS A 160 -8.57 -3.62 14.56
CA LYS A 160 -7.31 -3.81 13.84
C LYS A 160 -7.49 -4.79 12.68
N GLN A 161 -8.17 -5.92 12.89
CA GLN A 161 -8.46 -6.88 11.81
C GLN A 161 -9.25 -6.26 10.66
N PHE A 162 -10.26 -5.43 10.93
CA PHE A 162 -11.00 -4.73 9.87
C PHE A 162 -10.07 -3.81 9.05
N TRP A 163 -9.35 -2.91 9.72
CA TRP A 163 -8.42 -1.97 9.09
C TRP A 163 -7.30 -2.68 8.31
N GLN A 164 -6.70 -3.71 8.89
CA GLN A 164 -5.63 -4.48 8.26
C GLN A 164 -6.14 -5.18 6.99
N HIS A 165 -7.25 -5.93 7.08
CA HIS A 165 -7.69 -6.80 5.98
C HIS A 165 -8.35 -6.00 4.84
N THR A 166 -9.14 -4.97 5.16
CA THR A 166 -9.78 -4.11 4.15
C THR A 166 -8.85 -3.04 3.59
N GLY A 167 -7.79 -2.69 4.33
CA GLY A 167 -6.92 -1.55 3.99
C GLY A 167 -7.64 -0.20 3.99
N LEU A 168 -8.78 -0.09 4.69
CA LEU A 168 -9.57 1.13 4.87
C LEU A 168 -9.18 1.84 6.17
N GLY A 169 -9.11 3.16 6.14
CA GLY A 169 -8.76 4.00 7.30
C GLY A 169 -8.46 5.43 6.87
N ILE A 170 -7.54 6.08 7.58
CA ILE A 170 -6.87 7.32 7.13
C ILE A 170 -5.41 7.02 6.77
N SER A 171 -4.83 7.76 5.82
CA SER A 171 -3.38 7.72 5.58
C SER A 171 -2.64 8.57 6.62
N SER A 172 -1.32 8.41 6.72
CA SER A 172 -0.48 9.24 7.58
C SER A 172 -0.46 10.70 7.13
N ARG A 173 -0.56 10.97 5.82
CA ARG A 173 -0.73 12.33 5.27
C ARG A 173 -2.05 12.97 5.70
N VAL A 174 -3.17 12.23 5.61
CA VAL A 174 -4.46 12.69 6.18
C VAL A 174 -4.31 13.03 7.66
N ALA A 175 -3.62 12.19 8.44
CA ALA A 175 -3.45 12.41 9.87
C ALA A 175 -2.66 13.70 10.18
N ASP A 176 -1.54 13.92 9.49
CA ASP A 176 -0.74 15.14 9.65
C ASP A 176 -1.49 16.39 9.17
N HIS A 177 -2.27 16.29 8.08
CA HIS A 177 -3.13 17.39 7.63
C HIS A 177 -4.21 17.74 8.67
N CYS A 178 -4.87 16.74 9.27
CA CYS A 178 -5.84 16.96 10.33
C CYS A 178 -5.20 17.62 11.56
N MET A 179 -4.01 17.17 11.98
CA MET A 179 -3.28 17.79 13.09
C MET A 179 -2.87 19.24 12.79
N ARG A 180 -2.50 19.57 11.54
CA ARG A 180 -2.28 20.97 11.13
C ARG A 180 -3.53 21.82 11.34
N ILE A 181 -4.72 21.38 10.89
CA ILE A 181 -5.97 22.13 11.08
C ILE A 181 -6.30 22.30 12.57
N ILE A 182 -6.14 21.24 13.37
CA ILE A 182 -6.41 21.28 14.82
C ILE A 182 -5.46 22.26 15.54
N ALA A 183 -4.17 22.27 15.21
CA ALA A 183 -3.19 23.15 15.84
C ALA A 183 -3.45 24.64 15.58
N HIS A 184 -3.92 25.00 14.39
CA HIS A 184 -4.28 26.38 14.06
C HIS A 184 -5.60 26.82 14.71
N ASN A 185 -6.57 25.91 14.78
CA ASN A 185 -7.87 26.18 15.38
C ASN A 185 -7.85 25.81 16.87
N ALA A 186 -7.25 26.65 17.73
CA ALA A 186 -7.13 26.39 19.17
C ALA A 186 -8.47 26.07 19.88
N SER A 187 -9.60 26.57 19.37
CA SER A 187 -10.96 26.24 19.85
C SER A 187 -11.42 24.81 19.52
N LEU A 188 -10.77 24.11 18.59
CA LEU A 188 -11.01 22.68 18.36
C LEU A 188 -10.35 21.79 19.43
N LEU A 189 -9.49 22.32 20.29
CA LEU A 189 -8.83 21.56 21.37
C LEU A 189 -9.56 21.64 22.72
N THR A 190 -10.54 22.54 22.90
CA THR A 190 -11.28 22.62 24.18
C THR A 190 -12.16 21.38 24.40
N PRO A 191 -12.07 20.70 25.57
CA PRO A 191 -12.92 19.56 25.91
C PRO A 191 -14.40 19.91 25.96
N ALA A 192 -15.28 18.98 25.58
CA ALA A 192 -16.72 19.21 25.45
C ALA A 192 -17.47 19.50 26.78
N GLY A 193 -16.77 19.47 27.92
CA GLY A 193 -17.34 19.73 29.26
C GLY A 193 -16.91 21.06 29.90
N SER A 194 -16.14 21.91 29.23
CA SER A 194 -15.50 23.09 29.88
C SER A 194 -16.28 24.41 29.81
N GLN A 195 -17.49 24.44 29.23
CA GLN A 195 -18.32 25.66 29.19
C GLN A 195 -19.41 25.68 30.27
N HIS A 196 -19.02 26.12 31.47
CA HIS A 196 -19.93 26.64 32.47
C HIS A 196 -19.48 28.05 32.89
N GLU A 197 -19.70 29.03 32.01
CA GLU A 197 -19.68 30.45 32.40
C GLU A 197 -21.11 30.98 32.61
N PRO A 198 -21.38 31.78 33.65
CA PRO A 198 -22.69 32.37 33.87
C PRO A 198 -23.01 33.42 32.80
N ARG A 199 -24.22 33.38 32.25
CA ARG A 199 -24.74 34.46 31.39
C ARG A 199 -24.91 35.75 32.21
N HIS A 200 -23.89 36.60 32.23
CA HIS A 200 -24.06 37.96 32.73
C HIS A 200 -24.82 38.82 31.72
N HIS A 201 -25.85 39.51 32.20
CA HIS A 201 -26.69 40.39 31.40
C HIS A 201 -25.88 41.54 30.81
N ALA A 202 -25.99 41.73 29.49
CA ALA A 202 -25.53 42.96 28.84
C ALA A 202 -26.43 44.12 29.27
N SER A 203 -25.85 45.11 29.96
CA SER A 203 -26.47 46.42 30.17
C SER A 203 -25.84 47.43 29.21
N LEU A 204 -26.68 48.15 28.49
CA LEU A 204 -26.28 49.22 27.59
C LEU A 204 -25.96 50.49 28.38
N THR A 205 -24.78 51.09 28.17
CA THR A 205 -24.60 52.54 28.31
C THR A 205 -23.47 53.07 27.41
N GLN A 206 -23.70 54.29 26.92
CA GLN A 206 -22.91 55.02 25.92
C GLN A 206 -21.52 55.44 26.43
N GLY A 207 -20.59 55.79 25.53
CA GLY A 207 -19.59 56.81 25.88
C GLY A 207 -18.33 56.96 25.02
N VAL A 208 -18.38 57.84 24.02
CA VAL A 208 -17.29 58.79 23.63
C VAL A 208 -16.00 58.25 22.97
N THR A 209 -15.61 58.94 21.89
CA THR A 209 -14.37 58.76 21.11
C THR A 209 -13.20 59.57 21.68
N THR A 210 -11.94 59.20 21.39
CA THR A 210 -10.93 60.15 20.83
C THR A 210 -9.60 59.51 20.42
N ARG A 211 -9.08 60.03 19.30
CA ARG A 211 -7.70 60.11 18.79
C ARG A 211 -6.51 59.56 19.62
N GLY A 212 -5.72 58.70 18.96
CA GLY A 212 -4.37 59.07 18.51
C GLY A 212 -3.17 58.75 19.43
N GLY A 213 -1.99 58.62 18.81
CA GLY A 213 -0.69 58.46 19.49
C GLY A 213 0.02 57.15 19.14
N GLY A 214 1.27 57.23 18.69
CA GLY A 214 2.13 56.08 18.42
C GLY A 214 3.35 56.01 19.33
N PHE A 215 4.36 55.25 18.89
CA PHE A 215 5.68 55.01 19.52
C PHE A 215 5.70 54.18 20.81
N GLY A 216 6.74 53.33 20.92
CA GLY A 216 7.27 52.92 22.22
C GLY A 216 7.67 51.45 22.35
N ARG A 217 8.87 51.07 21.88
CA ARG A 217 9.56 49.89 22.41
C ARG A 217 9.80 50.09 23.92
N ARG A 218 9.68 49.04 24.74
CA ARG A 218 10.52 48.87 25.94
C ARG A 218 10.79 47.40 26.24
N ARG A 219 12.09 47.08 26.29
CA ARG A 219 12.68 45.81 26.72
C ARG A 219 13.11 46.02 28.18
N TYR A 220 12.80 45.08 29.08
CA TYR A 220 13.39 45.06 30.43
C TYR A 220 14.70 44.26 30.42
N GLN A 221 15.69 44.74 31.18
CA GLN A 221 16.96 44.07 31.46
C GLN A 221 17.17 44.01 32.98
N SER A 222 17.89 42.99 33.43
CA SER A 222 18.73 42.99 34.64
C SER A 222 19.92 42.07 34.34
N SER A 223 21.11 42.62 34.10
CA SER A 223 22.23 42.73 35.07
C SER A 223 22.93 41.38 35.33
N ARG A 224 24.27 41.21 35.30
CA ARG A 224 25.45 42.10 35.10
C ARG A 224 26.32 41.50 33.94
N SER A 225 27.56 41.86 33.58
CA SER A 225 28.65 42.63 34.23
C SER A 225 29.58 43.33 33.20
N LEU A 226 30.76 43.75 33.67
CA LEU A 226 31.95 44.31 33.03
C LEU A 226 32.72 43.26 32.16
N ASP A 227 33.64 43.58 31.23
CA ASP A 227 34.33 44.85 30.94
C ASP A 227 34.83 44.93 29.46
N ALA A 228 35.04 46.16 28.96
CA ALA A 228 36.18 46.66 28.14
C ALA A 228 36.96 45.75 27.13
N LEU A 229 37.39 46.15 25.90
CA LEU A 229 37.42 47.44 25.16
C LEU A 229 37.87 47.22 23.66
N TYR A 230 37.49 48.16 22.77
CA TYR A 230 38.15 48.61 21.49
C TYR A 230 38.30 47.74 20.19
N SER A 231 37.71 48.30 19.11
CA SER A 231 38.26 48.56 17.74
C SER A 231 38.08 47.60 16.54
N GLU A 232 37.56 48.16 15.43
CA GLU A 232 37.62 47.72 14.02
C GLU A 232 38.88 48.32 13.31
N PRO A 233 39.06 48.30 11.95
CA PRO A 233 38.66 47.36 10.87
C PRO A 233 39.81 46.97 9.88
N SER A 234 39.75 45.76 9.26
CA SER A 234 40.17 45.33 7.87
C SER A 234 41.55 45.79 7.24
N PRO A 235 42.01 45.38 6.02
CA PRO A 235 41.54 44.40 5.03
C PRO A 235 42.67 43.38 4.60
N PRO A 236 42.96 42.97 3.33
CA PRO A 236 43.20 41.55 3.03
C PRO A 236 44.63 41.15 2.60
N SER A 237 45.01 39.88 2.77
CA SER A 237 46.13 39.27 2.03
C SER A 237 45.97 37.75 1.88
N SER A 238 46.41 37.26 0.72
CA SER A 238 46.36 35.85 0.33
C SER A 238 47.64 35.10 0.67
N SER A 239 47.53 33.94 1.30
CA SER A 239 48.48 32.83 1.09
C SER A 239 47.86 31.48 1.44
N SER A 240 48.18 30.48 0.64
CA SER A 240 47.75 29.09 0.77
C SER A 240 48.32 28.42 2.02
N ASN A 241 47.51 27.61 2.69
CA ASN A 241 47.92 26.29 3.16
C ASN A 241 46.68 25.39 3.31
N ALA A 242 46.79 24.15 2.86
CA ALA A 242 45.73 23.16 2.98
C ALA A 242 45.62 22.66 4.42
N VAL A 243 44.40 22.61 4.95
CA VAL A 243 44.04 21.79 6.11
C VAL A 243 42.78 21.02 5.73
N ASP A 244 42.80 19.74 6.07
CA ASP A 244 41.77 18.75 5.80
C ASP A 244 40.53 19.02 6.67
N THR A 245 39.38 19.26 6.05
CA THR A 245 38.06 19.18 6.69
C THR A 245 37.12 18.41 5.77
N LYS A 246 37.19 17.08 5.87
CA LYS A 246 35.98 16.26 5.87
C LYS A 246 35.05 16.72 7.00
N ASP A 247 33.77 16.37 6.86
CA ASP A 247 32.64 16.80 7.69
C ASP A 247 32.11 18.19 7.30
N ASP A 248 31.23 18.23 6.29
CA ASP A 248 30.15 19.23 6.13
C ASP A 248 29.19 18.93 4.94
N GLU A 249 29.57 18.07 3.96
CA GLU A 249 28.69 17.75 2.80
C GLU A 249 27.46 16.86 3.14
N GLU A 250 27.52 16.01 4.17
CA GLU A 250 26.36 15.20 4.60
C GLU A 250 25.28 16.02 5.33
N GLY A 251 25.67 17.11 6.02
CA GLY A 251 24.73 18.02 6.67
C GLY A 251 23.94 18.87 5.66
N LEU A 252 24.62 19.35 4.61
CA LEU A 252 24.01 20.17 3.57
C LEU A 252 23.00 19.40 2.71
N THR A 253 23.23 18.12 2.43
CA THR A 253 22.27 17.28 1.69
C THR A 253 21.05 16.90 2.54
N HIS A 254 21.23 16.72 3.85
CA HIS A 254 20.15 16.50 4.82
C HIS A 254 19.20 17.70 4.90
N GLU A 255 19.72 18.90 5.16
CA GLU A 255 18.91 20.11 5.17
C GLU A 255 18.26 20.35 3.80
N HIS A 256 18.98 20.20 2.68
CA HIS A 256 18.42 20.51 1.36
C HIS A 256 17.31 19.54 0.93
N SER A 257 17.37 18.27 1.32
CA SER A 257 16.31 17.28 1.00
C SER A 257 15.05 17.51 1.83
N VAL A 258 15.19 17.72 3.14
CA VAL A 258 14.09 18.11 4.03
C VAL A 258 13.50 19.44 3.57
N PHE A 259 14.34 20.42 3.26
CA PHE A 259 13.93 21.74 2.74
C PHE A 259 13.21 21.65 1.39
N ILE A 260 13.58 20.72 0.50
CA ILE A 260 12.84 20.51 -0.76
C ILE A 260 11.47 19.89 -0.50
N GLU A 261 11.34 18.93 0.42
CA GLU A 261 10.05 18.39 0.82
C GLU A 261 9.19 19.43 1.57
N GLU A 262 9.78 20.20 2.47
CA GLU A 262 9.12 21.27 3.23
C GLU A 262 8.76 22.51 2.38
N ARG A 263 9.50 22.81 1.31
CA ARG A 263 9.34 24.04 0.50
C ARG A 263 8.69 23.82 -0.86
N PHE A 264 8.80 22.62 -1.45
CA PHE A 264 8.14 22.25 -2.71
C PHE A 264 7.09 21.14 -2.54
N GLY A 265 7.28 20.20 -1.60
CA GLY A 265 6.26 19.20 -1.26
C GLY A 265 5.02 19.79 -0.59
N ARG A 266 5.18 20.84 0.23
CA ARG A 266 4.07 21.59 0.84
C ARG A 266 3.34 22.55 -0.11
N ASN A 267 3.93 22.87 -1.27
CA ASN A 267 3.46 23.91 -2.20
C ASN A 267 3.04 23.35 -3.57
N LEU A 268 2.67 22.06 -3.66
CA LEU A 268 1.96 21.52 -4.82
C LEU A 268 0.48 21.93 -4.71
N PRO A 269 -0.03 22.84 -5.57
CA PRO A 269 -1.38 23.38 -5.40
C PRO A 269 -2.42 22.25 -5.49
N PHE A 270 -3.35 22.21 -4.53
CA PHE A 270 -4.41 21.18 -4.44
C PHE A 270 -5.23 21.01 -5.74
N ALA A 271 -5.28 22.05 -6.58
CA ALA A 271 -5.84 21.99 -7.93
C ALA A 271 -5.28 20.80 -8.76
N LEU A 272 -3.97 20.51 -8.64
CA LEU A 272 -3.30 19.42 -9.36
C LEU A 272 -3.74 18.02 -8.91
N ALA A 273 -4.40 17.87 -7.76
CA ALA A 273 -4.80 16.55 -7.26
C ALA A 273 -5.83 15.87 -8.18
N LYS A 274 -6.70 16.65 -8.83
CA LYS A 274 -7.66 16.14 -9.82
C LYS A 274 -6.93 15.60 -11.05
N ASP A 275 -5.99 16.38 -11.56
CA ASP A 275 -5.23 16.04 -12.77
C ASP A 275 -4.27 14.88 -12.51
N ALA A 276 -3.67 14.82 -11.31
CA ALA A 276 -2.87 13.68 -10.85
C ALA A 276 -3.69 12.37 -10.83
N LYS A 277 -4.92 12.39 -10.31
CA LYS A 277 -5.81 11.22 -10.37
C LYS A 277 -6.21 10.83 -11.80
N VAL A 278 -6.37 11.79 -12.71
CA VAL A 278 -6.61 11.51 -14.15
C VAL A 278 -5.37 10.87 -14.78
N ALA A 279 -4.19 11.44 -14.55
CA ALA A 279 -2.90 10.90 -15.02
C ALA A 279 -2.70 9.45 -14.58
N LEU A 280 -2.90 9.17 -13.29
CA LEU A 280 -2.81 7.84 -12.71
C LEU A 280 -3.74 6.84 -13.41
N ARG A 281 -5.03 7.19 -13.56
CA ARG A 281 -6.00 6.33 -14.26
C ARG A 281 -5.61 6.09 -15.72
N ARG A 282 -5.19 7.12 -16.46
CA ARG A 282 -4.72 6.98 -17.85
C ARG A 282 -3.47 6.11 -17.95
N ARG A 283 -2.53 6.22 -17.00
CA ARG A 283 -1.29 5.43 -16.95
C ARG A 283 -1.58 3.95 -16.68
N ILE A 284 -2.48 3.66 -15.75
CA ILE A 284 -2.93 2.28 -15.43
C ILE A 284 -3.77 1.68 -16.58
N ALA A 285 -4.59 2.51 -17.25
CA ALA A 285 -5.35 2.15 -18.44
C ALA A 285 -4.48 2.00 -19.70
N GLY A 286 -3.18 2.35 -19.66
CA GLY A 286 -2.29 2.31 -20.83
C GLY A 286 -2.60 3.34 -21.92
N THR A 287 -3.40 4.38 -21.61
CA THR A 287 -3.68 5.52 -22.51
C THR A 287 -2.69 6.67 -22.32
N LEU A 288 -1.94 6.70 -21.21
CA LEU A 288 -0.82 7.61 -20.96
C LEU A 288 0.47 6.80 -20.71
N LEU A 289 1.50 7.00 -21.54
CA LEU A 289 2.80 6.34 -21.36
C LEU A 289 3.90 7.33 -20.92
N GLY A 290 3.90 8.56 -21.45
CA GLY A 290 4.83 9.62 -21.07
C GLY A 290 4.30 10.59 -20.00
N ALA A 291 4.74 11.85 -20.07
CA ALA A 291 4.16 12.94 -19.31
C ALA A 291 2.81 13.38 -19.91
N LEU A 292 1.96 13.99 -19.09
CA LEU A 292 0.63 14.47 -19.48
C LEU A 292 0.65 15.52 -20.60
N GLU A 293 1.75 16.28 -20.69
CA GLU A 293 1.94 17.37 -21.65
C GLU A 293 2.42 16.88 -23.04
N ASP A 294 2.94 15.65 -23.13
CA ASP A 294 3.61 15.11 -24.32
C ASP A 294 2.72 14.15 -25.15
N GLU A 295 1.51 13.84 -24.69
CA GLU A 295 0.64 12.79 -25.26
C GLU A 295 -0.70 13.36 -25.74
N PRO A 296 -1.28 12.85 -26.84
CA PRO A 296 -2.55 13.33 -27.37
C PRO A 296 -3.71 13.09 -26.38
N GLU A 297 -4.72 13.97 -26.40
CA GLU A 297 -5.84 13.96 -25.44
C GLU A 297 -6.59 12.62 -25.39
N GLU A 298 -6.65 11.91 -26.52
CA GLU A 298 -7.14 10.54 -26.66
C GLU A 298 -6.12 9.66 -27.41
N ARG A 299 -5.71 8.56 -26.77
CA ARG A 299 -4.93 7.49 -27.41
C ARG A 299 -5.90 6.41 -27.88
N SER A 300 -6.09 6.27 -29.19
CA SER A 300 -7.16 5.44 -29.77
C SER A 300 -7.07 3.94 -29.47
N VAL A 301 -5.90 3.45 -29.03
CA VAL A 301 -5.67 2.07 -28.58
C VAL A 301 -4.90 2.10 -27.27
N SER A 302 -5.45 1.44 -26.25
CA SER A 302 -4.80 1.23 -24.96
C SER A 302 -3.60 0.28 -25.10
N ALA A 303 -2.50 0.57 -24.38
CA ALA A 303 -1.38 -0.36 -24.25
C ALA A 303 -1.78 -1.71 -23.60
N ARG A 304 -2.93 -1.80 -22.93
CA ARG A 304 -3.48 -3.03 -22.31
C ARG A 304 -3.99 -4.09 -23.30
N LYS A 305 -3.80 -3.90 -24.61
CA LYS A 305 -4.22 -4.80 -25.73
C LYS A 305 -5.71 -5.20 -25.79
N VAL A 306 -6.52 -4.80 -24.82
CA VAL A 306 -7.98 -4.96 -24.75
C VAL A 306 -8.62 -3.69 -25.29
N SER A 307 -9.50 -3.84 -26.29
CA SER A 307 -10.14 -2.69 -26.94
C SER A 307 -11.11 -1.98 -26.01
N GLY A 308 -11.05 -0.65 -25.95
CA GLY A 308 -12.01 0.17 -25.22
C GLY A 308 -11.69 0.40 -23.73
N VAL A 309 -10.55 -0.10 -23.22
CA VAL A 309 -10.08 0.24 -21.87
C VAL A 309 -9.68 1.72 -21.81
N SER A 310 -10.24 2.44 -20.84
CA SER A 310 -10.06 3.89 -20.64
C SER A 310 -9.81 4.24 -19.18
N GLU A 311 -9.51 5.51 -18.88
CA GLU A 311 -9.46 6.01 -17.50
C GLU A 311 -10.80 5.89 -16.76
N HIS A 312 -11.93 5.71 -17.44
CA HIS A 312 -13.25 5.51 -16.83
C HIS A 312 -13.48 4.08 -16.31
N ASP A 313 -12.58 3.16 -16.64
CA ASP A 313 -12.58 1.77 -16.19
C ASP A 313 -11.66 1.55 -14.98
N VAL A 314 -10.89 2.57 -14.59
CA VAL A 314 -9.90 2.51 -13.51
C VAL A 314 -10.38 3.22 -12.25
N PHE A 315 -10.42 2.49 -11.14
CA PHE A 315 -10.82 2.95 -9.83
C PHE A 315 -9.60 2.99 -8.91
N LEU A 316 -9.40 4.08 -8.16
CA LEU A 316 -8.23 4.31 -7.30
C LEU A 316 -8.61 4.14 -5.82
N PHE A 317 -7.74 3.47 -5.05
CA PHE A 317 -7.98 3.14 -3.65
C PHE A 317 -6.80 3.55 -2.76
N PRO A 318 -6.99 3.72 -1.44
CA PRO A 318 -5.91 4.04 -0.51
C PRO A 318 -4.86 2.94 -0.36
N SER A 319 -5.13 1.70 -0.77
CA SER A 319 -4.19 0.58 -0.70
C SER A 319 -4.59 -0.58 -1.63
N GLY A 320 -3.65 -1.45 -1.98
CA GLY A 320 -3.91 -2.68 -2.75
C GLY A 320 -4.97 -3.59 -2.12
N MET A 321 -4.97 -3.73 -0.78
CA MET A 321 -6.02 -4.48 -0.08
C MET A 321 -7.39 -3.82 -0.18
N SER A 322 -7.46 -2.50 -0.30
CA SER A 322 -8.73 -1.80 -0.51
C SER A 322 -9.30 -2.05 -1.91
N SER A 323 -8.47 -2.16 -2.97
CA SER A 323 -8.92 -2.62 -4.29
C SER A 323 -9.41 -4.08 -4.27
N ILE A 324 -8.70 -4.98 -3.59
CA ILE A 324 -9.11 -6.40 -3.44
C ILE A 324 -10.44 -6.51 -2.66
N TYR A 325 -10.55 -5.80 -1.54
CA TYR A 325 -11.77 -5.76 -0.73
C TYR A 325 -12.97 -5.24 -1.55
N HIS A 326 -12.81 -4.14 -2.29
CA HIS A 326 -13.89 -3.61 -3.13
C HIS A 326 -14.23 -4.50 -4.32
N ALA A 327 -13.25 -5.20 -4.94
CA ALA A 327 -13.54 -6.22 -5.94
C ALA A 327 -14.44 -7.32 -5.35
N HIS A 328 -14.10 -7.82 -4.15
CA HIS A 328 -14.94 -8.81 -3.46
C HIS A 328 -16.33 -8.28 -3.09
N GLN A 329 -16.45 -7.07 -2.52
CA GLN A 329 -17.76 -6.47 -2.22
C GLN A 329 -18.61 -6.24 -3.49
N THR A 330 -17.97 -5.90 -4.61
CA THR A 330 -18.64 -5.73 -5.91
C THR A 330 -19.23 -7.04 -6.40
N LEU A 331 -18.46 -8.14 -6.34
CA LEU A 331 -18.95 -9.47 -6.78
C LEU A 331 -20.01 -10.04 -5.84
N MET A 332 -19.87 -9.83 -4.53
CA MET A 332 -20.88 -10.19 -3.53
C MET A 332 -22.22 -9.46 -3.77
N LEU A 333 -22.18 -8.15 -4.08
CA LEU A 333 -23.39 -7.37 -4.38
C LEU A 333 -23.99 -7.74 -5.74
N LEU A 334 -23.17 -7.93 -6.78
CA LEU A 334 -23.63 -8.44 -8.08
C LEU A 334 -24.41 -9.75 -7.93
N GLN A 335 -23.84 -10.71 -7.18
CA GLN A 335 -24.46 -12.01 -6.97
C GLN A 335 -25.75 -11.89 -6.14
N TYR A 336 -25.78 -11.04 -5.11
CA TYR A 336 -26.99 -10.74 -4.32
C TYR A 336 -28.12 -10.17 -5.18
N MET A 337 -27.84 -9.19 -6.05
CA MET A 337 -28.84 -8.61 -6.96
C MET A 337 -29.37 -9.66 -7.95
N THR A 338 -28.46 -10.41 -8.57
CA THR A 338 -28.77 -11.47 -9.55
C THR A 338 -29.68 -12.55 -8.94
N GLN A 339 -29.40 -12.98 -7.72
CA GLN A 339 -30.18 -14.01 -7.03
C GLN A 339 -31.57 -13.55 -6.58
N LYS A 340 -31.77 -12.24 -6.37
CA LYS A 340 -33.11 -11.67 -6.13
C LYS A 340 -33.91 -11.48 -7.42
N GLY A 341 -33.30 -11.62 -8.58
CA GLY A 341 -33.89 -11.24 -9.87
C GLY A 341 -34.11 -9.73 -10.00
N GLU A 342 -33.39 -8.92 -9.22
CA GLU A 342 -33.46 -7.45 -9.33
C GLU A 342 -32.57 -6.98 -10.49
N PRO A 343 -32.99 -5.96 -11.27
CA PRO A 343 -32.17 -5.43 -12.35
C PRO A 343 -30.91 -4.76 -11.79
N VAL A 344 -29.74 -5.09 -12.36
CA VAL A 344 -28.46 -4.54 -11.91
C VAL A 344 -28.22 -3.16 -12.53
N THR A 345 -28.97 -2.16 -12.06
CA THR A 345 -28.69 -0.73 -12.32
C THR A 345 -28.03 -0.07 -11.11
N LYS A 346 -27.40 1.08 -11.32
CA LYS A 346 -26.78 1.86 -10.23
C LYS A 346 -27.80 2.16 -9.12
N GLU A 347 -28.97 2.66 -9.49
CA GLU A 347 -30.04 3.10 -8.57
C GLU A 347 -30.60 1.92 -7.77
N ALA A 348 -30.73 0.75 -8.41
CA ALA A 348 -31.14 -0.49 -7.76
C ALA A 348 -30.08 -0.98 -6.77
N CYS A 349 -28.80 -0.99 -7.17
CA CYS A 349 -27.69 -1.36 -6.28
C CYS A 349 -27.56 -0.42 -5.08
N GLU A 350 -27.70 0.90 -5.29
CA GLU A 350 -27.75 1.87 -4.20
C GLU A 350 -28.97 1.66 -3.28
N HIS A 351 -30.14 1.33 -3.83
CA HIS A 351 -31.33 1.02 -3.04
C HIS A 351 -31.13 -0.24 -2.20
N ALA A 352 -30.56 -1.30 -2.79
CA ALA A 352 -30.20 -2.53 -2.09
C ALA A 352 -29.22 -2.26 -0.95
N LEU A 353 -28.12 -1.53 -1.19
CA LEU A 353 -27.15 -1.14 -0.16
C LEU A 353 -27.77 -0.36 1.02
N ARG A 354 -28.81 0.45 0.76
CA ARG A 354 -29.54 1.21 1.80
C ARG A 354 -30.58 0.39 2.57
N THR A 355 -31.08 -0.71 2.01
CA THR A 355 -32.23 -1.47 2.54
C THR A 355 -31.90 -2.89 2.97
N MET A 356 -30.74 -3.43 2.55
CA MET A 356 -30.33 -4.79 2.91
C MET A 356 -30.01 -4.90 4.41
N PRO A 357 -30.32 -6.04 5.06
CA PRO A 357 -30.12 -6.19 6.51
C PRO A 357 -28.66 -6.10 6.98
N ASP A 358 -27.72 -6.48 6.11
CA ASP A 358 -26.27 -6.43 6.37
C ASP A 358 -25.50 -6.06 5.08
N PRO A 359 -25.27 -4.76 4.80
CA PRO A 359 -24.46 -4.31 3.67
C PRO A 359 -22.96 -4.51 3.88
N SER A 360 -22.52 -5.04 5.02
CA SER A 360 -21.13 -5.44 5.23
C SER A 360 -20.84 -6.84 4.68
N PHE A 361 -21.87 -7.64 4.34
CA PHE A 361 -21.75 -9.04 3.92
C PHE A 361 -21.03 -9.95 4.94
N VAL A 362 -20.98 -9.61 6.23
CA VAL A 362 -20.29 -10.41 7.25
C VAL A 362 -21.23 -11.49 7.86
N GLY A 363 -22.55 -11.37 7.70
CA GLY A 363 -23.53 -12.37 8.11
C GLY A 363 -23.54 -13.67 7.27
N ARG A 364 -23.97 -14.78 7.88
CA ARG A 364 -24.04 -16.12 7.23
C ARG A 364 -25.36 -16.40 6.46
N HIS A 365 -26.23 -15.41 6.29
CA HIS A 365 -27.61 -15.61 5.81
C HIS A 365 -27.88 -15.07 4.40
N LEU A 366 -26.83 -14.73 3.65
CA LEU A 366 -26.97 -14.25 2.28
C LEU A 366 -26.92 -15.44 1.30
N PRO A 367 -27.75 -15.45 0.23
CA PRO A 367 -27.84 -16.58 -0.70
C PRO A 367 -26.62 -16.77 -1.61
N VAL A 368 -25.56 -15.98 -1.43
CA VAL A 368 -24.34 -15.97 -2.25
C VAL A 368 -23.48 -17.21 -1.93
N GLY A 369 -22.87 -17.81 -2.96
CA GLY A 369 -21.94 -18.94 -2.80
C GLY A 369 -20.49 -18.51 -2.57
N LYS A 370 -19.63 -19.46 -2.22
CA LYS A 370 -18.24 -19.18 -1.83
C LYS A 370 -17.40 -18.65 -2.98
N SER A 371 -16.44 -17.79 -2.64
CA SER A 371 -15.37 -17.35 -3.53
C SER A 371 -14.26 -18.41 -3.55
N VAL A 372 -13.56 -18.54 -4.68
CA VAL A 372 -12.34 -19.35 -4.79
C VAL A 372 -11.12 -18.45 -4.59
N CYS A 373 -10.15 -18.93 -3.82
CA CYS A 373 -8.80 -18.37 -3.74
C CYS A 373 -7.85 -19.40 -4.32
N PHE A 374 -7.19 -19.05 -5.44
CA PHE A 374 -6.33 -19.95 -6.19
C PHE A 374 -4.87 -19.49 -6.14
N GLY A 375 -3.98 -20.41 -5.75
CA GLY A 375 -2.62 -20.12 -5.32
C GLY A 375 -2.57 -19.65 -3.86
N PHE A 376 -1.35 -19.48 -3.36
CA PHE A 376 -1.06 -18.92 -2.04
C PHE A 376 -0.92 -17.40 -2.20
N PRO A 377 -1.94 -16.59 -1.88
CA PRO A 377 -1.83 -15.15 -2.03
C PRO A 377 -1.07 -14.55 -0.84
N TYR A 378 -0.75 -13.27 -0.97
CA TYR A 378 -0.55 -12.38 0.16
C TYR A 378 -1.69 -12.52 1.20
N THR A 379 -1.30 -12.77 2.45
CA THR A 379 -2.14 -13.35 3.52
C THR A 379 -3.52 -12.73 3.67
N ASP A 380 -3.62 -11.40 3.59
CA ASP A 380 -4.88 -10.68 3.86
C ASP A 380 -5.97 -10.96 2.79
N THR A 381 -5.63 -11.33 1.55
CA THR A 381 -6.60 -11.68 0.49
C THR A 381 -7.43 -12.89 0.88
N LEU A 382 -6.77 -13.98 1.30
CA LEU A 382 -7.44 -15.18 1.77
C LEU A 382 -8.34 -14.87 2.98
N LYS A 383 -7.84 -14.07 3.93
CA LYS A 383 -8.63 -13.70 5.11
C LYS A 383 -9.80 -12.74 4.77
N VAL A 384 -9.76 -11.97 3.68
CA VAL A 384 -10.93 -11.22 3.16
C VAL A 384 -12.02 -12.19 2.68
N LEU A 385 -11.66 -13.15 1.83
CA LEU A 385 -12.59 -14.14 1.27
C LEU A 385 -13.14 -15.11 2.34
N GLN A 386 -12.42 -15.32 3.45
CA GLN A 386 -12.89 -16.14 4.58
C GLN A 386 -13.82 -15.39 5.54
N LYS A 387 -13.58 -14.10 5.81
CA LYS A 387 -14.31 -13.36 6.86
C LYS A 387 -15.59 -12.71 6.33
N TRP A 388 -15.54 -12.18 5.11
CA TRP A 388 -16.69 -11.60 4.40
C TRP A 388 -17.33 -12.66 3.49
N GLY A 389 -18.65 -12.65 3.38
CA GLY A 389 -19.43 -13.64 2.65
C GLY A 389 -19.52 -15.01 3.33
N PRO A 390 -19.91 -16.07 2.59
CA PRO A 390 -20.06 -17.44 3.09
C PRO A 390 -18.73 -18.18 3.31
N GLY A 391 -17.60 -17.48 3.13
CA GLY A 391 -16.25 -18.05 3.19
C GLY A 391 -15.68 -18.42 1.81
N CYS A 392 -14.58 -19.16 1.84
CA CYS A 392 -13.73 -19.38 0.67
C CYS A 392 -13.43 -20.88 0.44
N HIS A 393 -13.32 -21.30 -0.82
CA HIS A 393 -12.59 -22.51 -1.21
C HIS A 393 -11.14 -22.13 -1.50
N PHE A 394 -10.19 -22.75 -0.81
CA PHE A 394 -8.77 -22.41 -0.90
C PHE A 394 -7.99 -23.53 -1.61
N PHE A 395 -7.33 -23.17 -2.70
CA PHE A 395 -6.47 -24.02 -3.51
C PHE A 395 -5.05 -23.48 -3.45
N GLY A 396 -4.43 -23.62 -2.27
CA GLY A 396 -3.25 -22.86 -1.88
C GLY A 396 -1.97 -23.18 -2.63
N ARG A 397 -1.82 -24.37 -3.21
CA ARG A 397 -0.58 -24.71 -3.94
C ARG A 397 -0.56 -24.08 -5.33
N GLY A 398 -1.74 -23.83 -5.91
CA GLY A 398 -1.89 -23.11 -7.18
C GLY A 398 -1.37 -23.90 -8.39
N THR A 399 -1.49 -25.22 -8.35
CA THR A 399 -0.99 -26.16 -9.38
C THR A 399 -2.11 -26.63 -10.32
N ASP A 400 -1.77 -27.36 -11.38
CA ASP A 400 -2.77 -27.93 -12.30
C ASP A 400 -3.61 -29.05 -11.68
N ASP A 401 -3.09 -29.72 -10.65
CA ASP A 401 -3.85 -30.62 -9.78
C ASP A 401 -4.91 -29.85 -8.99
N ASP A 402 -4.56 -28.69 -8.45
CA ASP A 402 -5.50 -27.80 -7.76
C ASP A 402 -6.57 -27.26 -8.73
N LEU A 403 -6.22 -26.93 -9.99
CA LEU A 403 -7.22 -26.59 -11.02
C LEU A 403 -8.13 -27.77 -11.39
N THR A 404 -7.59 -28.98 -11.38
CA THR A 404 -8.37 -30.20 -11.66
C THR A 404 -9.32 -30.53 -10.51
N ALA A 405 -8.90 -30.30 -9.26
CA ALA A 405 -9.77 -30.40 -8.09
C ALA A 405 -10.87 -29.31 -8.08
N LEU A 406 -10.55 -28.09 -8.54
CA LEU A 406 -11.54 -27.02 -8.75
C LEU A 406 -12.56 -27.40 -9.82
N GLU A 407 -12.12 -27.95 -10.95
CA GLU A 407 -13.00 -28.41 -12.04
C GLU A 407 -13.95 -29.53 -11.55
N GLN A 408 -13.43 -30.50 -10.79
CA GLN A 408 -14.26 -31.54 -10.15
C GLN A 408 -15.27 -30.99 -9.13
N LEU A 409 -14.89 -29.97 -8.34
CA LEU A 409 -15.79 -29.28 -7.42
C LEU A 409 -16.93 -28.57 -8.18
N LEU A 410 -16.62 -27.91 -9.29
CA LEU A 410 -17.59 -27.23 -10.14
C LEU A 410 -18.55 -28.22 -10.85
N GLU A 411 -18.07 -29.41 -11.22
CA GLU A 411 -18.90 -30.49 -11.82
C GLU A 411 -19.79 -31.21 -10.81
N SER A 412 -19.33 -31.35 -9.56
CA SER A 412 -20.05 -32.07 -8.52
C SER A 412 -20.95 -31.19 -7.65
N GLN A 413 -20.93 -29.86 -7.83
CA GLN A 413 -21.69 -28.94 -6.98
C GLN A 413 -23.21 -29.22 -7.05
N PRO A 414 -23.90 -29.48 -5.91
CA PRO A 414 -25.31 -29.79 -5.92
C PRO A 414 -26.17 -28.63 -6.44
N PRO A 415 -27.22 -28.86 -7.27
CA PRO A 415 -28.06 -27.79 -7.83
C PRO A 415 -28.82 -26.92 -6.81
N HIS A 416 -28.87 -27.33 -5.55
CA HIS A 416 -29.52 -26.62 -4.45
C HIS A 416 -28.54 -25.79 -3.60
N GLU A 417 -27.24 -25.90 -3.83
CA GLU A 417 -26.23 -25.06 -3.17
C GLU A 417 -25.97 -23.77 -3.97
N PRO A 418 -25.69 -22.64 -3.29
CA PRO A 418 -25.22 -21.44 -3.95
C PRO A 418 -23.93 -21.66 -4.75
N LYS A 419 -23.99 -21.40 -6.05
CA LYS A 419 -22.85 -21.54 -6.97
C LYS A 419 -21.64 -20.71 -6.53
N ILE A 420 -20.44 -21.22 -6.82
CA ILE A 420 -19.22 -20.41 -6.83
C ILE A 420 -19.44 -19.22 -7.77
N HIS A 421 -19.22 -18.01 -7.28
CA HIS A 421 -19.53 -16.76 -8.00
C HIS A 421 -18.29 -15.94 -8.40
N ALA A 422 -17.14 -16.23 -7.78
CA ALA A 422 -15.90 -15.51 -7.99
C ALA A 422 -14.67 -16.40 -7.79
N LEU A 423 -13.60 -16.15 -8.55
CA LEU A 423 -12.26 -16.69 -8.34
C LEU A 423 -11.25 -15.54 -8.24
N PHE A 424 -10.37 -15.60 -7.25
CA PHE A 424 -9.26 -14.67 -7.03
C PHE A 424 -7.93 -15.41 -7.16
N CYS A 425 -6.99 -14.87 -7.93
CA CYS A 425 -5.61 -15.34 -8.00
C CYS A 425 -4.60 -14.20 -8.15
N GLU A 426 -3.34 -14.46 -7.80
CA GLU A 426 -2.20 -13.59 -8.11
C GLU A 426 -1.49 -14.10 -9.38
N PHE A 427 -0.92 -13.18 -10.17
CA PHE A 427 -0.13 -13.54 -11.34
C PHE A 427 1.21 -12.77 -11.42
N PRO A 428 2.36 -13.42 -11.18
CA PRO A 428 2.52 -14.71 -10.50
C PRO A 428 2.29 -14.56 -8.98
N SER A 429 2.15 -15.68 -8.26
CA SER A 429 1.92 -15.68 -6.81
C SER A 429 3.13 -15.25 -5.98
N ASN A 430 2.89 -14.63 -4.82
CA ASN A 430 3.94 -14.36 -3.83
C ASN A 430 3.82 -15.32 -2.61
N PRO A 431 4.87 -16.08 -2.24
CA PRO A 431 6.28 -15.87 -2.60
C PRO A 431 6.86 -16.85 -3.65
N LEU A 432 6.13 -17.90 -4.03
CA LEU A 432 6.67 -19.01 -4.83
C LEU A 432 6.69 -18.74 -6.34
N LEU A 433 6.13 -17.62 -6.80
CA LEU A 433 6.17 -17.15 -8.18
C LEU A 433 5.56 -18.14 -9.18
N ARG A 434 4.58 -18.93 -8.70
CA ARG A 434 3.77 -19.83 -9.53
C ARG A 434 2.75 -19.00 -10.31
N SER A 435 2.59 -19.35 -11.58
CA SER A 435 1.67 -18.75 -12.54
C SER A 435 0.57 -19.76 -12.85
N ALA A 436 -0.68 -19.36 -12.66
CA ALA A 436 -1.83 -20.21 -12.95
C ALA A 436 -2.12 -20.27 -14.46
N ASP A 437 -2.71 -21.37 -14.96
CA ASP A 437 -3.28 -21.44 -16.32
C ASP A 437 -4.52 -20.51 -16.41
N LEU A 438 -4.27 -19.22 -16.65
CA LEU A 438 -5.31 -18.21 -16.84
C LEU A 438 -6.26 -18.56 -18.00
N PRO A 439 -5.79 -19.09 -19.16
CA PRO A 439 -6.68 -19.64 -20.18
C PRO A 439 -7.65 -20.73 -19.66
N ARG A 440 -7.22 -21.67 -18.81
CA ARG A 440 -8.10 -22.69 -18.22
C ARG A 440 -9.05 -22.08 -17.20
N ILE A 441 -8.57 -21.18 -16.35
CA ILE A 441 -9.42 -20.43 -15.41
C ILE A 441 -10.54 -19.69 -16.16
N ARG A 442 -10.22 -18.99 -17.25
CA ARG A 442 -11.21 -18.29 -18.10
C ARG A 442 -12.24 -19.25 -18.70
N ARG A 443 -11.80 -20.39 -19.27
CA ARG A 443 -12.70 -21.42 -19.81
C ARG A 443 -13.65 -21.98 -18.73
N LEU A 444 -13.16 -22.21 -17.51
CA LEU A 444 -13.99 -22.65 -16.38
C LEU A 444 -14.98 -21.56 -15.96
N ALA A 445 -14.54 -20.31 -15.84
CA ALA A 445 -15.37 -19.16 -15.51
C ALA A 445 -16.51 -18.95 -16.52
N ASP A 446 -16.25 -19.21 -17.80
CA ASP A 446 -17.25 -19.14 -18.86
C ASP A 446 -18.22 -20.33 -18.86
N LYS A 447 -17.73 -21.55 -18.58
CA LYS A 447 -18.54 -22.80 -18.47
C LYS A 447 -19.48 -22.78 -17.25
N TYR A 448 -19.03 -22.27 -16.10
CA TYR A 448 -19.76 -22.35 -14.83
C TYR A 448 -20.41 -21.04 -14.36
N ASP A 449 -20.12 -19.93 -15.04
CA ASP A 449 -20.67 -18.60 -14.79
C ASP A 449 -20.21 -17.96 -13.46
N PHE A 450 -18.88 -17.81 -13.32
CA PHE A 450 -18.26 -17.05 -12.23
C PHE A 450 -17.32 -15.96 -12.76
N CYS A 451 -17.10 -14.91 -11.97
CA CYS A 451 -16.18 -13.82 -12.31
C CYS A 451 -14.73 -14.15 -11.90
N VAL A 452 -13.75 -13.67 -12.67
CA VAL A 452 -12.31 -13.82 -12.38
C VAL A 452 -11.71 -12.49 -11.97
N VAL A 453 -11.04 -12.47 -10.82
CA VAL A 453 -10.25 -11.34 -10.32
C VAL A 453 -8.78 -11.73 -10.29
N ILE A 454 -7.94 -10.97 -10.99
CA ILE A 454 -6.49 -11.22 -11.06
C ILE A 454 -5.76 -10.07 -10.39
N ASP A 455 -4.94 -10.36 -9.39
CA ASP A 455 -3.96 -9.43 -8.85
C ASP A 455 -2.65 -9.52 -9.65
N GLU A 456 -2.36 -8.47 -10.42
CA GLU A 456 -1.16 -8.38 -11.26
C GLU A 456 0.01 -7.66 -10.57
N THR A 457 -0.03 -7.42 -9.25
CA THR A 457 0.95 -6.60 -8.52
C THR A 457 2.40 -7.04 -8.74
N VAL A 458 2.65 -8.36 -8.73
CA VAL A 458 4.00 -8.93 -8.90
C VAL A 458 4.38 -8.98 -10.38
N GLY A 459 3.46 -9.43 -11.23
CA GLY A 459 3.70 -9.58 -12.66
C GLY A 459 3.91 -8.23 -13.33
N ASN A 460 3.14 -7.22 -12.92
CA ASN A 460 3.02 -5.86 -13.43
C ASN A 460 2.60 -5.75 -14.91
N PHE A 461 1.82 -4.73 -15.24
CA PHE A 461 1.24 -4.57 -16.58
C PHE A 461 2.22 -4.13 -17.68
N VAL A 462 3.50 -3.91 -17.34
CA VAL A 462 4.59 -3.71 -18.32
C VAL A 462 5.17 -5.05 -18.78
N ASN A 463 5.02 -6.12 -17.99
CA ASN A 463 5.57 -7.44 -18.30
C ASN A 463 4.51 -8.48 -18.67
N VAL A 464 3.34 -8.44 -18.03
CA VAL A 464 2.22 -9.36 -18.30
C VAL A 464 1.00 -8.62 -18.86
N GLU A 465 0.13 -9.36 -19.53
CA GLU A 465 -1.18 -8.93 -19.99
C GLU A 465 -2.24 -9.95 -19.53
N VAL A 466 -2.85 -9.69 -18.37
CA VAL A 466 -3.81 -10.62 -17.75
C VAL A 466 -5.27 -10.19 -17.92
N LEU A 467 -5.52 -8.95 -18.37
CA LEU A 467 -6.86 -8.41 -18.53
C LEU A 467 -7.75 -9.25 -19.48
N PRO A 468 -7.26 -9.88 -20.58
CA PRO A 468 -8.05 -10.78 -21.41
C PRO A 468 -8.65 -12.00 -20.69
N TYR A 469 -8.13 -12.38 -19.52
CA TYR A 469 -8.60 -13.51 -18.72
C TYR A 469 -9.44 -13.09 -17.50
N ALA A 470 -9.47 -11.80 -17.18
CA ALA A 470 -10.11 -11.25 -16.00
C ALA A 470 -11.43 -10.56 -16.31
N ASP A 471 -12.34 -10.57 -15.34
CA ASP A 471 -13.47 -9.64 -15.28
C ASP A 471 -13.06 -8.34 -14.58
N LEU A 472 -12.23 -8.45 -13.53
CA LEU A 472 -11.59 -7.34 -12.81
C LEU A 472 -10.09 -7.62 -12.63
N VAL A 473 -9.23 -6.64 -12.84
CA VAL A 473 -7.81 -6.71 -12.49
C VAL A 473 -7.53 -5.76 -11.33
N VAL A 474 -6.76 -6.21 -10.33
CA VAL A 474 -6.36 -5.38 -9.19
C VAL A 474 -4.84 -5.26 -9.10
N SER A 475 -4.34 -4.17 -8.52
CA SER A 475 -2.91 -3.94 -8.35
C SER A 475 -2.61 -3.08 -7.13
N SER A 476 -1.53 -3.39 -6.41
CA SER A 476 -0.99 -2.55 -5.34
C SER A 476 0.00 -1.53 -5.91
N LEU A 477 -0.50 -0.32 -6.18
CA LEU A 477 0.30 0.80 -6.69
C LEU A 477 1.37 1.27 -5.69
N THR A 478 1.27 0.85 -4.42
CA THR A 478 2.28 0.99 -3.36
C THR A 478 3.65 0.38 -3.72
N LYS A 479 3.67 -0.57 -4.66
CA LYS A 479 4.85 -1.37 -5.03
C LYS A 479 5.61 -0.71 -6.18
N VAL A 480 6.05 -1.49 -7.19
CA VAL A 480 6.92 -1.03 -8.28
C VAL A 480 6.35 0.16 -9.05
N PHE A 481 5.02 0.33 -9.08
CA PHE A 481 4.38 1.52 -9.64
C PHE A 481 4.83 2.82 -8.95
N SER A 482 4.88 2.86 -7.61
CA SER A 482 5.47 3.96 -6.86
C SER A 482 7.00 3.89 -6.79
N GLY A 483 7.58 2.75 -6.41
CA GLY A 483 9.04 2.56 -6.27
C GLY A 483 9.70 3.28 -5.07
N ASP A 484 9.26 4.49 -4.72
CA ASP A 484 9.88 5.36 -3.71
C ASP A 484 9.53 5.04 -2.24
N CYS A 485 8.71 4.00 -2.00
CA CYS A 485 8.28 3.59 -0.66
C CYS A 485 7.58 4.68 0.20
N ASN A 486 7.12 5.80 -0.36
CA ASN A 486 6.61 6.94 0.42
C ASN A 486 5.08 7.13 0.35
N VAL A 487 4.36 6.27 -0.37
CA VAL A 487 2.91 6.39 -0.59
C VAL A 487 2.26 5.02 -0.75
N MET A 488 1.04 4.88 -0.21
CA MET A 488 0.17 3.73 -0.45
C MET A 488 -0.90 4.06 -1.48
N SER A 489 -1.20 3.10 -2.35
CA SER A 489 -2.41 3.09 -3.16
C SER A 489 -2.67 1.69 -3.74
N GLY A 490 -3.87 1.51 -4.29
CA GLY A 490 -4.27 0.35 -5.08
C GLY A 490 -5.16 0.78 -6.25
N SER A 491 -5.30 -0.09 -7.24
CA SER A 491 -6.20 0.11 -8.39
C SER A 491 -7.06 -1.12 -8.62
N LEU A 492 -8.25 -0.88 -9.18
CA LEU A 492 -9.11 -1.88 -9.80
C LEU A 492 -9.39 -1.41 -11.22
N VAL A 493 -9.18 -2.28 -12.20
CA VAL A 493 -9.50 -2.08 -13.62
C VAL A 493 -10.65 -3.01 -13.96
N LEU A 494 -11.77 -2.44 -14.41
CA LEU A 494 -12.89 -3.21 -14.97
C LEU A 494 -12.55 -3.62 -16.40
N ASN A 495 -12.72 -4.89 -16.77
CA ASN A 495 -12.58 -5.31 -18.16
C ASN A 495 -13.85 -4.91 -18.95
N PRO A 496 -13.78 -3.98 -19.93
CA PRO A 496 -14.94 -3.60 -20.74
C PRO A 496 -15.39 -4.72 -21.70
N GLN A 497 -14.56 -5.75 -21.95
CA GLN A 497 -14.92 -6.93 -22.72
C GLN A 497 -15.53 -8.07 -21.86
N SER A 498 -15.63 -7.90 -20.53
CA SER A 498 -16.30 -8.88 -19.66
C SER A 498 -17.77 -9.04 -20.07
N LYS A 499 -18.28 -10.27 -20.08
CA LYS A 499 -19.71 -10.56 -20.24
C LYS A 499 -20.59 -9.95 -19.13
N HIS A 500 -19.98 -9.54 -18.01
CA HIS A 500 -20.62 -8.88 -16.88
C HIS A 500 -20.30 -7.37 -16.81
N ALA A 501 -19.62 -6.79 -17.81
CA ALA A 501 -19.06 -5.43 -17.73
C ALA A 501 -20.08 -4.35 -17.30
N ASP A 502 -21.26 -4.32 -17.91
CA ASP A 502 -22.29 -3.32 -17.56
C ASP A 502 -22.84 -3.49 -16.14
N ALA A 503 -23.05 -4.74 -15.71
CA ALA A 503 -23.54 -5.06 -14.38
C ALA A 503 -22.48 -4.73 -13.30
N LEU A 504 -21.22 -5.07 -13.55
CA LEU A 504 -20.08 -4.69 -12.71
C LEU A 504 -19.92 -3.17 -12.65
N ARG A 505 -20.06 -2.46 -13.78
CA ARG A 505 -20.00 -1.00 -13.84
C ARG A 505 -21.12 -0.35 -13.03
N ALA A 506 -22.34 -0.88 -13.10
CA ALA A 506 -23.47 -0.41 -12.31
C ALA A 506 -23.23 -0.58 -10.80
N VAL A 507 -22.73 -1.75 -10.37
CA VAL A 507 -22.40 -2.03 -8.96
C VAL A 507 -21.25 -1.15 -8.46
N LEU A 508 -20.16 -1.05 -9.23
CA LEU A 508 -19.03 -0.17 -8.92
C LEU A 508 -19.47 1.29 -8.82
N SER A 509 -20.32 1.77 -9.75
CA SER A 509 -20.84 3.14 -9.74
C SER A 509 -21.79 3.45 -8.58
N ALA A 510 -22.31 2.43 -7.90
CA ALA A 510 -23.18 2.55 -6.72
C ALA A 510 -22.41 2.47 -5.39
N ASN A 511 -21.29 1.72 -5.35
CA ASN A 511 -20.56 1.42 -4.12
C ASN A 511 -19.18 2.12 -4.01
N TYR A 512 -18.59 2.54 -5.13
CA TYR A 512 -17.27 3.19 -5.12
C TYR A 512 -17.33 4.63 -4.60
N LEU A 513 -16.44 4.93 -3.66
CA LEU A 513 -16.17 6.28 -3.18
C LEU A 513 -14.70 6.62 -3.46
N ASP A 514 -14.44 7.73 -4.16
CA ASP A 514 -13.07 8.24 -4.35
C ASP A 514 -12.53 8.85 -3.05
N ILE A 515 -12.06 7.97 -2.16
CA ILE A 515 -11.43 8.32 -0.89
C ILE A 515 -9.91 8.34 -0.96
N PHE A 516 -9.32 8.23 -2.16
CA PHE A 516 -7.87 8.31 -2.31
C PHE A 516 -7.42 9.75 -2.05
N TRP A 517 -6.52 9.94 -1.10
CA TRP A 517 -6.19 11.27 -0.58
C TRP A 517 -5.44 12.12 -1.62
N MET A 518 -5.68 13.43 -1.60
CA MET A 518 -5.16 14.37 -2.61
C MET A 518 -3.62 14.44 -2.61
N GLU A 519 -3.01 14.57 -1.43
CA GLU A 519 -1.54 14.62 -1.30
C GLU A 519 -0.92 13.26 -1.70
N ASP A 520 -1.55 12.14 -1.32
CA ASP A 520 -1.09 10.80 -1.72
C ASP A 520 -1.19 10.60 -3.25
N ALA A 521 -2.23 11.12 -3.91
CA ALA A 521 -2.37 11.07 -5.37
C ALA A 521 -1.28 11.86 -6.11
N ILE A 522 -0.90 13.02 -5.60
CA ILE A 522 0.16 13.85 -6.21
C ILE A 522 1.53 13.16 -6.09
N PHE A 523 1.86 12.60 -4.92
CA PHE A 523 3.09 11.82 -4.75
C PHE A 523 3.09 10.58 -5.66
N LEU A 524 2.00 9.81 -5.70
CA LEU A 524 1.91 8.62 -6.53
C LEU A 524 2.03 8.92 -8.03
N GLU A 525 1.42 10.01 -8.51
CA GLU A 525 1.57 10.42 -9.91
C GLU A 525 3.04 10.72 -10.22
N ARG A 526 3.69 11.55 -9.40
CA ARG A 526 5.10 11.92 -9.58
C ARG A 526 6.01 10.70 -9.64
N ASN A 527 5.89 9.79 -8.66
CA ASN A 527 6.79 8.64 -8.53
C ASN A 527 6.55 7.59 -9.64
N SER A 528 5.40 7.61 -10.32
CA SER A 528 5.07 6.63 -11.39
C SER A 528 5.37 7.12 -12.81
N ARG A 529 5.99 8.30 -12.98
CA ARG A 529 6.33 8.86 -14.30
C ARG A 529 7.40 8.08 -15.05
N ASP A 530 8.35 7.48 -14.33
CA ASP A 530 9.47 6.71 -14.87
C ASP A 530 9.27 5.17 -14.74
N PHE A 531 8.07 4.75 -14.33
CA PHE A 531 7.70 3.37 -14.01
C PHE A 531 8.16 2.33 -15.04
N VAL A 532 7.94 2.59 -16.33
CA VAL A 532 8.30 1.70 -17.44
C VAL A 532 9.82 1.54 -17.56
N ALA A 533 10.57 2.64 -17.41
CA ALA A 533 12.03 2.64 -17.47
C ALA A 533 12.64 1.91 -16.27
N ARG A 534 12.06 2.10 -15.07
CA ARG A 534 12.45 1.39 -13.85
C ARG A 534 12.24 -0.12 -13.98
N ILE A 535 11.10 -0.56 -14.51
CA ILE A 535 10.83 -1.99 -14.74
C ILE A 535 11.85 -2.61 -15.69
N ALA A 536 12.15 -1.98 -16.83
CA ALA A 536 13.13 -2.50 -17.78
C ALA A 536 14.53 -2.72 -17.14
N ARG A 537 14.93 -1.88 -16.17
CA ARG A 537 16.16 -2.08 -15.39
C ARG A 537 16.02 -3.18 -14.34
N ILE A 538 14.91 -3.19 -13.60
CA ILE A 538 14.60 -4.19 -12.57
C ILE A 538 14.57 -5.60 -13.18
N ASP A 539 13.92 -5.79 -14.33
CA ASP A 539 13.86 -7.08 -15.02
C ASP A 539 15.23 -7.59 -15.43
N LYS A 540 16.06 -6.72 -16.04
CA LYS A 540 17.44 -7.08 -16.41
C LYS A 540 18.25 -7.51 -15.17
N ASN A 541 18.14 -6.75 -14.08
CA ASN A 541 18.83 -7.04 -12.84
C ASN A 541 18.33 -8.34 -12.20
N ALA A 542 17.01 -8.54 -12.13
CA ALA A 542 16.37 -9.71 -11.53
C ALA A 542 16.63 -10.99 -12.33
N GLU A 543 16.56 -10.94 -13.65
CA GLU A 543 16.87 -12.10 -14.51
C GLU A 543 18.36 -12.48 -14.38
N ALA A 544 19.29 -11.51 -14.33
CA ALA A 544 20.71 -11.82 -14.12
C ALA A 544 20.99 -12.48 -12.75
N VAL A 545 20.35 -11.99 -11.68
CA VAL A 545 20.49 -12.57 -10.34
C VAL A 545 19.80 -13.93 -10.23
N ALA A 546 18.61 -14.08 -10.81
CA ALA A 546 17.88 -15.35 -10.83
C ALA A 546 18.63 -16.43 -11.64
N ASP A 547 19.19 -16.08 -12.79
CA ASP A 547 20.02 -16.97 -13.61
C ASP A 547 21.27 -17.43 -12.85
N TYR A 548 21.92 -16.52 -12.11
CA TYR A 548 23.04 -16.87 -11.23
C TYR A 548 22.60 -17.84 -10.12
N MET A 549 21.56 -17.51 -9.35
CA MET A 549 21.11 -18.35 -8.23
C MET A 549 20.58 -19.71 -8.69
N TYR A 550 19.91 -19.77 -9.85
CA TYR A 550 19.48 -21.02 -10.47
C TYR A 550 20.67 -21.85 -10.97
N ALA A 551 21.71 -21.23 -11.55
CA ALA A 551 22.93 -21.97 -11.90
C ALA A 551 23.64 -22.53 -10.65
N GLN A 552 23.68 -21.78 -9.54
CA GLN A 552 24.26 -22.25 -8.27
C GLN A 552 23.44 -23.38 -7.62
N SER A 553 22.10 -23.37 -7.70
CA SER A 553 21.27 -24.48 -7.19
C SER A 553 21.40 -25.79 -7.98
N ARG A 554 22.03 -25.73 -9.16
CA ARG A 554 22.27 -26.88 -10.05
C ARG A 554 23.74 -27.30 -10.13
N ALA A 555 24.67 -26.47 -9.64
CA ALA A 555 26.10 -26.76 -9.61
C ALA A 555 26.40 -27.92 -8.63
N GLY A 556 27.33 -28.82 -9.00
CA GLY A 556 27.65 -30.04 -8.23
C GLY A 556 26.58 -31.14 -8.30
N GLY A 557 25.30 -30.75 -8.35
CA GLY A 557 24.14 -31.62 -8.26
C GLY A 557 23.33 -31.31 -7.01
N GLN A 558 22.05 -31.67 -7.00
CA GLN A 558 21.10 -31.25 -5.95
C GLN A 558 21.54 -31.65 -4.52
N ALA A 559 22.26 -32.77 -4.38
CA ALA A 559 22.71 -33.27 -3.09
C ALA A 559 23.83 -32.43 -2.45
N ASP A 560 24.63 -31.74 -3.25
CA ASP A 560 25.78 -30.95 -2.81
C ASP A 560 25.48 -29.43 -2.77
N SER A 561 24.25 -29.03 -3.12
CA SER A 561 23.85 -27.63 -3.15
C SER A 561 23.38 -27.13 -1.78
N VAL A 562 23.78 -25.91 -1.41
CA VAL A 562 23.24 -25.19 -0.25
C VAL A 562 21.81 -24.66 -0.51
N LEU A 563 21.44 -24.52 -1.79
CA LEU A 563 20.12 -24.09 -2.25
C LEU A 563 19.25 -25.30 -2.55
N MET A 564 18.05 -25.32 -1.98
CA MET A 564 17.00 -26.27 -2.36
C MET A 564 16.36 -25.85 -3.69
N CYS A 565 16.01 -24.57 -3.84
CA CYS A 565 15.35 -24.06 -5.04
C CYS A 565 15.60 -22.56 -5.25
N ALA A 566 15.52 -22.13 -6.51
CA ALA A 566 15.45 -20.72 -6.90
C ALA A 566 14.14 -20.50 -7.68
N TYR A 567 13.18 -19.83 -7.05
CA TYR A 567 11.88 -19.50 -7.60
C TYR A 567 11.94 -18.19 -8.39
N TYR A 568 11.63 -18.26 -9.68
CA TYR A 568 11.48 -17.14 -10.60
C TYR A 568 10.59 -17.59 -11.77
N PRO A 569 9.74 -16.74 -12.38
CA PRO A 569 8.77 -17.19 -13.40
C PRO A 569 9.41 -17.80 -14.66
N LYS A 570 10.69 -17.49 -14.94
CA LYS A 570 11.50 -18.14 -15.98
C LYS A 570 11.76 -19.63 -15.72
N TYR A 571 11.66 -20.08 -14.47
CA TYR A 571 12.00 -21.42 -14.00
C TYR A 571 10.85 -22.17 -13.33
N VAL A 572 9.77 -21.48 -12.94
CA VAL A 572 8.62 -22.04 -12.22
C VAL A 572 7.36 -21.78 -13.05
N THR A 573 6.60 -22.84 -13.38
CA THR A 573 5.34 -22.73 -14.17
C THR A 573 5.49 -21.89 -15.45
N ARG A 574 6.66 -22.02 -16.10
CA ARG A 574 7.11 -21.07 -17.14
C ARG A 574 6.11 -20.94 -18.29
N GLU A 575 5.50 -22.05 -18.71
CA GLU A 575 4.53 -22.06 -19.81
C GLU A 575 3.29 -21.18 -19.54
N HIS A 576 2.80 -21.17 -18.30
CA HIS A 576 1.70 -20.29 -17.89
C HIS A 576 2.13 -18.82 -17.88
N TYR A 577 3.35 -18.53 -17.39
CA TYR A 577 3.88 -17.16 -17.40
C TYR A 577 4.06 -16.63 -18.83
N GLU A 578 4.77 -17.38 -19.69
CA GLU A 578 5.07 -16.97 -21.07
C GLU A 578 3.78 -16.82 -21.91
N THR A 579 2.70 -17.55 -21.59
CA THR A 579 1.38 -17.40 -22.23
C THR A 579 0.76 -16.02 -21.98
N CYS A 580 0.99 -15.43 -20.81
CA CYS A 580 0.44 -14.13 -20.42
C CYS A 580 1.49 -13.01 -20.46
N ARG A 581 2.75 -13.33 -20.80
CA ARG A 581 3.84 -12.37 -20.95
C ARG A 581 3.64 -11.54 -22.20
N ARG A 582 3.88 -10.24 -22.12
CA ARG A 582 3.79 -9.35 -23.28
C ARG A 582 4.87 -9.69 -24.31
N HIS A 583 4.48 -10.13 -25.51
CA HIS A 583 5.40 -10.37 -26.64
C HIS A 583 5.90 -9.10 -27.34
N GLU A 584 5.42 -7.92 -26.93
CA GLU A 584 5.80 -6.61 -27.45
C GLU A 584 6.14 -5.70 -26.26
N PRO A 585 7.02 -4.70 -26.41
CA PRO A 585 7.31 -3.75 -25.34
C PRO A 585 6.04 -2.97 -24.94
N TYR A 586 6.05 -2.43 -23.72
CA TYR A 586 4.94 -1.60 -23.23
C TYR A 586 5.01 -0.16 -23.78
N ASP A 587 6.24 0.35 -23.97
CA ASP A 587 6.52 1.62 -24.66
C ASP A 587 7.76 1.44 -25.56
N ASP A 588 7.57 1.51 -26.88
CA ASP A 588 8.65 1.40 -27.88
C ASP A 588 9.72 2.52 -27.75
N ARG A 589 9.43 3.60 -27.02
CA ARG A 589 10.35 4.72 -26.81
C ARG A 589 11.31 4.51 -25.63
N VAL A 590 11.04 3.53 -24.76
CA VAL A 590 11.70 3.40 -23.45
C VAL A 590 12.47 2.08 -23.34
N GLY A 591 13.80 2.21 -23.31
CA GLY A 591 14.72 1.07 -23.10
C GLY A 591 15.01 0.26 -24.36
N SER A 592 15.70 -0.87 -24.19
CA SER A 592 16.09 -1.79 -25.26
C SER A 592 15.31 -3.11 -25.26
N ALA A 593 14.32 -3.25 -24.36
CA ALA A 593 13.51 -4.45 -24.24
C ALA A 593 12.63 -4.65 -25.50
N ARG A 594 12.53 -5.91 -25.95
CA ARG A 594 11.72 -6.28 -27.14
C ARG A 594 10.39 -6.94 -26.79
N GLN A 595 10.20 -7.24 -25.52
CA GLN A 595 9.04 -7.92 -24.92
C GLN A 595 9.07 -7.63 -23.41
N GLY A 596 8.01 -7.97 -22.69
CA GLY A 596 7.96 -7.87 -21.23
C GLY A 596 9.05 -8.70 -20.54
N GLY A 597 9.46 -8.32 -19.33
CA GLY A 597 10.38 -9.10 -18.50
C GLY A 597 9.72 -10.30 -17.80
N PHE A 598 10.37 -10.78 -16.74
CA PHE A 598 9.85 -11.83 -15.84
C PHE A 598 9.50 -11.28 -14.43
N GLY A 599 9.65 -9.97 -14.20
CA GLY A 599 9.39 -9.32 -12.92
C GLY A 599 10.65 -9.17 -12.05
N GLY A 600 10.55 -8.27 -11.07
CA GLY A 600 11.63 -7.93 -10.14
C GLY A 600 11.74 -8.79 -8.88
N LEU A 601 10.89 -9.81 -8.72
CA LEU A 601 10.79 -10.60 -7.49
C LEU A 601 11.34 -12.01 -7.75
N LEU A 602 12.24 -12.48 -6.89
CA LEU A 602 12.68 -13.87 -6.82
C LEU A 602 12.60 -14.38 -5.37
N SER A 603 12.55 -15.69 -5.18
CA SER A 603 12.72 -16.31 -3.86
C SER A 603 13.74 -17.43 -3.92
N VAL A 604 14.57 -17.56 -2.90
CA VAL A 604 15.59 -18.62 -2.79
C VAL A 604 15.35 -19.42 -1.51
N GLU A 605 15.25 -20.73 -1.65
CA GLU A 605 15.06 -21.65 -0.54
C GLU A 605 16.36 -22.40 -0.27
N PHE A 606 16.74 -22.51 0.99
CA PHE A 606 17.95 -23.19 1.43
C PHE A 606 17.65 -24.58 1.99
N VAL A 607 18.62 -25.48 1.89
CA VAL A 607 18.49 -26.83 2.46
C VAL A 607 18.30 -26.76 3.98
N THR A 608 19.03 -25.87 4.67
CA THR A 608 18.96 -25.67 6.13
C THR A 608 18.59 -24.23 6.50
N GLN A 609 17.93 -24.07 7.66
CA GLN A 609 17.59 -22.74 8.21
C GLN A 609 18.85 -21.94 8.58
N ALA A 610 19.94 -22.61 9.01
CA ALA A 610 21.22 -21.99 9.29
C ALA A 610 21.82 -21.32 8.05
N ALA A 611 21.72 -21.96 6.87
CA ALA A 611 22.15 -21.38 5.60
C ALA A 611 21.26 -20.20 5.18
N ALA A 612 19.93 -20.32 5.31
CA ALA A 612 19.00 -19.22 5.02
C ALA A 612 19.27 -17.98 5.88
N ARG A 613 19.52 -18.19 7.18
CA ARG A 613 19.92 -17.15 8.13
C ARG A 613 21.24 -16.50 7.75
N ALA A 614 22.28 -17.29 7.48
CA ALA A 614 23.59 -16.77 7.11
C ALA A 614 23.56 -16.00 5.78
N PHE A 615 22.80 -16.48 4.79
CA PHE A 615 22.55 -15.75 3.55
C PHE A 615 21.86 -14.40 3.83
N TYR A 616 20.75 -14.42 4.59
CA TYR A 616 19.99 -13.21 4.88
C TYR A 616 20.83 -12.19 5.65
N ASP A 617 21.49 -12.60 6.73
CA ASP A 617 22.31 -11.72 7.56
C ASP A 617 23.45 -11.10 6.74
N ALA A 618 24.08 -11.87 5.83
CA ALA A 618 25.20 -11.42 4.99
C ALA A 618 24.82 -10.64 3.71
N LEU A 619 23.58 -10.75 3.21
CA LEU A 619 23.19 -10.08 1.96
C LEU A 619 23.15 -8.55 2.13
N GLU A 620 24.06 -7.86 1.45
CA GLU A 620 24.17 -6.41 1.40
C GLU A 620 23.02 -5.78 0.60
N CYS A 621 21.89 -5.57 1.25
CA CYS A 621 20.75 -4.83 0.71
C CYS A 621 19.90 -4.25 1.86
N ALA A 622 18.92 -3.42 1.52
CA ALA A 622 17.90 -3.04 2.49
C ALA A 622 17.00 -4.26 2.80
N LYS A 623 16.43 -4.33 4.01
CA LYS A 623 15.83 -5.57 4.53
C LYS A 623 14.52 -5.27 5.25
N GLY A 624 13.41 -5.79 4.74
CA GLY A 624 12.10 -5.46 5.29
C GLY A 624 10.90 -6.06 4.53
N PRO A 625 9.66 -5.84 5.04
CA PRO A 625 8.45 -6.52 4.58
C PRO A 625 8.00 -6.19 3.15
N SER A 626 8.40 -5.04 2.58
CA SER A 626 7.89 -4.60 1.27
C SER A 626 8.58 -5.28 0.08
N LEU A 627 8.20 -4.85 -1.13
CA LEU A 627 8.73 -5.29 -2.43
C LEU A 627 8.42 -4.20 -3.48
N GLY A 628 9.01 -4.31 -4.67
CA GLY A 628 8.77 -3.40 -5.79
C GLY A 628 9.27 -1.99 -5.49
N THR A 629 10.52 -1.89 -5.08
CA THR A 629 11.13 -0.65 -4.59
C THR A 629 12.32 -0.27 -5.46
N ASN A 630 12.71 1.01 -5.45
CA ASN A 630 13.82 1.49 -6.28
C ASN A 630 15.18 0.94 -5.83
N CYS A 631 15.28 0.50 -4.58
CA CYS A 631 16.36 -0.31 -4.01
C CYS A 631 15.96 -1.78 -3.87
N THR A 632 16.95 -2.66 -3.79
CA THR A 632 16.77 -4.09 -3.51
C THR A 632 16.36 -4.33 -2.05
N LEU A 633 15.33 -5.17 -1.86
CA LEU A 633 14.80 -5.57 -0.55
C LEU A 633 14.75 -7.08 -0.36
N ALA A 634 15.31 -7.57 0.75
CA ALA A 634 15.18 -8.97 1.16
C ALA A 634 14.32 -9.14 2.44
N CYS A 635 13.61 -10.27 2.54
CA CYS A 635 13.02 -10.76 3.79
C CYS A 635 12.91 -12.30 3.83
N PRO A 636 13.04 -12.94 5.01
CA PRO A 636 12.62 -14.33 5.19
C PRO A 636 11.09 -14.37 5.25
N TYR A 637 10.47 -14.46 4.07
CA TYR A 637 9.04 -14.17 3.88
C TYR A 637 8.15 -14.98 4.83
N THR A 638 8.38 -16.27 4.93
CA THR A 638 7.52 -17.20 5.66
C THR A 638 7.55 -16.91 7.17
N LEU A 639 8.71 -16.60 7.74
CA LEU A 639 8.78 -16.14 9.13
C LEU A 639 8.03 -14.83 9.34
N LEU A 640 8.20 -13.86 8.44
CA LEU A 640 7.62 -12.52 8.59
C LEU A 640 6.11 -12.45 8.27
N ALA A 641 5.56 -13.40 7.51
CA ALA A 641 4.15 -13.40 7.09
C ALA A 641 3.31 -14.50 7.77
N HIS A 642 3.95 -15.55 8.30
CA HIS A 642 3.31 -16.76 8.83
C HIS A 642 3.99 -17.30 10.09
N TYR A 643 4.61 -16.46 10.93
CA TYR A 643 5.32 -16.89 12.15
C TYR A 643 4.52 -17.86 13.05
N ALA A 644 3.22 -17.59 13.20
CA ALA A 644 2.28 -18.41 13.99
C ALA A 644 1.54 -19.49 13.19
N GLU A 645 1.82 -19.62 11.88
CA GLU A 645 1.14 -20.51 10.92
C GLU A 645 2.16 -21.33 10.09
N LEU A 646 3.41 -21.54 10.59
CA LEU A 646 4.51 -22.15 9.81
C LEU A 646 4.22 -23.56 9.29
N ASP A 647 3.64 -24.45 10.11
CA ASP A 647 3.28 -25.81 9.69
C ASP A 647 2.27 -25.79 8.53
N TRP A 648 1.27 -24.91 8.62
CA TRP A 648 0.27 -24.71 7.56
C TRP A 648 0.86 -24.07 6.30
N ALA A 649 1.83 -23.16 6.43
CA ALA A 649 2.56 -22.61 5.30
C ALA A 649 3.37 -23.71 4.59
N ALA A 650 4.01 -24.61 5.34
CA ALA A 650 4.76 -25.74 4.79
C ALA A 650 3.87 -26.75 4.04
N GLU A 651 2.62 -26.99 4.49
CA GLU A 651 1.62 -27.78 3.73
C GLU A 651 1.31 -27.20 2.34
N MET A 652 1.54 -25.90 2.15
CA MET A 652 1.33 -25.16 0.88
C MET A 652 2.64 -24.93 0.10
N ASP A 653 3.69 -25.72 0.40
CA ASP A 653 5.06 -25.61 -0.14
C ASP A 653 5.83 -24.31 0.25
N VAL A 654 5.35 -23.54 1.24
CA VAL A 654 5.97 -22.27 1.65
C VAL A 654 6.89 -22.52 2.86
N SER A 655 8.15 -22.87 2.60
CA SER A 655 9.14 -23.20 3.64
C SER A 655 9.59 -22.00 4.48
N ASP A 656 9.86 -22.22 5.77
CA ASP A 656 10.51 -21.28 6.71
C ASP A 656 11.96 -20.92 6.32
N LYS A 657 12.60 -21.70 5.45
CA LYS A 657 13.96 -21.51 4.93
C LYS A 657 14.01 -20.65 3.65
N LEU A 658 12.90 -19.98 3.32
CA LEU A 658 12.74 -19.16 2.12
C LEU A 658 13.13 -17.69 2.38
N VAL A 659 14.09 -17.17 1.60
CA VAL A 659 14.42 -15.74 1.54
C VAL A 659 13.88 -15.19 0.22
N ARG A 660 12.92 -14.27 0.30
CA ARG A 660 12.37 -13.53 -0.84
C ARG A 660 13.19 -12.27 -1.05
N VAL A 661 13.56 -11.98 -2.30
CA VAL A 661 14.28 -10.76 -2.67
C VAL A 661 13.56 -10.04 -3.82
N SER A 662 13.23 -8.78 -3.59
CA SER A 662 12.78 -7.83 -4.61
C SER A 662 13.98 -7.03 -5.09
N ILE A 663 14.39 -7.21 -6.34
CA ILE A 663 15.54 -6.54 -6.94
C ILE A 663 15.18 -5.12 -7.38
N GLY A 664 16.10 -4.18 -7.15
CA GLY A 664 15.97 -2.76 -7.45
C GLY A 664 16.79 -2.31 -8.66
N LEU A 665 17.14 -1.02 -8.67
CA LEU A 665 17.80 -0.32 -9.77
C LEU A 665 19.33 -0.33 -9.70
N GLU A 666 19.92 -1.03 -8.72
CA GLU A 666 21.37 -1.05 -8.48
C GLU A 666 22.18 -1.53 -9.70
N ASP A 667 23.50 -1.35 -9.63
CA ASP A 667 24.42 -1.93 -10.61
C ASP A 667 24.30 -3.46 -10.66
N THR A 668 24.22 -4.03 -11.87
CA THR A 668 24.01 -5.47 -12.06
C THR A 668 25.18 -6.28 -11.50
N ASP A 669 26.41 -5.81 -11.67
CA ASP A 669 27.59 -6.51 -11.16
C ASP A 669 27.74 -6.34 -9.65
N ALA A 670 27.30 -5.21 -9.08
CA ALA A 670 27.20 -5.03 -7.63
C ALA A 670 26.22 -6.01 -6.98
N LEU A 671 25.04 -6.20 -7.59
CA LEU A 671 24.06 -7.19 -7.15
C LEU A 671 24.64 -8.61 -7.19
N LEU A 672 25.27 -9.00 -8.30
CA LEU A 672 25.89 -10.32 -8.45
C LEU A 672 27.01 -10.55 -7.42
N ARG A 673 27.82 -9.53 -7.11
CA ARG A 673 28.84 -9.61 -6.03
C ARG A 673 28.20 -9.80 -4.65
N ALA A 674 27.17 -9.04 -4.31
CA ALA A 674 26.47 -9.13 -3.03
C ALA A 674 25.82 -10.52 -2.83
N PHE A 675 25.13 -11.04 -3.86
CA PHE A 675 24.53 -12.37 -3.83
C PHE A 675 25.58 -13.49 -3.74
N SER A 676 26.70 -13.37 -4.45
CA SER A 676 27.82 -14.33 -4.38
C SER A 676 28.45 -14.37 -2.98
N ALA A 677 28.68 -13.20 -2.36
CA ALA A 677 29.20 -13.12 -0.98
C ALA A 677 28.22 -13.71 0.05
N ALA A 678 26.93 -13.41 -0.07
CA ALA A 678 25.89 -13.97 0.80
C ALA A 678 25.77 -15.49 0.65
N LEU A 679 25.89 -16.02 -0.58
CA LEU A 679 25.85 -17.46 -0.84
C LEU A 679 27.09 -18.18 -0.27
N ALA A 680 28.26 -17.56 -0.31
CA ALA A 680 29.47 -18.08 0.33
C ALA A 680 29.32 -18.16 1.87
N ALA A 681 28.68 -17.16 2.49
CA ALA A 681 28.35 -17.20 3.92
C ALA A 681 27.35 -18.33 4.24
N ALA A 682 26.34 -18.53 3.38
CA ALA A 682 25.37 -19.62 3.51
C ALA A 682 26.04 -21.00 3.45
N ALA A 683 26.94 -21.22 2.49
CA ALA A 683 27.69 -22.46 2.35
C ALA A 683 28.63 -22.72 3.53
N ALA A 684 29.30 -21.68 4.04
CA ALA A 684 30.14 -21.78 5.23
C ALA A 684 29.35 -22.14 6.49
N ALA A 685 28.12 -21.64 6.64
CA ALA A 685 27.23 -22.00 7.75
C ALA A 685 26.66 -23.42 7.59
N ALA A 686 26.30 -23.84 6.37
CA ALA A 686 25.85 -25.21 6.10
C ALA A 686 26.93 -26.26 6.40
N ALA A 687 28.20 -25.95 6.14
CA ALA A 687 29.33 -26.84 6.44
C ALA A 687 29.68 -26.95 7.94
N GLN A 688 29.06 -26.14 8.81
CA GLN A 688 29.24 -26.14 10.27
C GLN A 688 28.07 -26.77 11.03
N ALA A 689 26.97 -27.10 10.34
CA ALA A 689 25.74 -27.67 10.89
C ALA A 689 25.66 -29.18 10.65
#